data_AF-A0A665UB65-F1
#
_entry.id   AF-A0A665UB65-F1
#
_cell.length_a   1.000
_cell.length_b   1.000
_cell.length_c   1.000
_cell.angle_alpha   90.00
_cell.angle_beta   90.00
_cell.angle_gamma   90.00
#
_symmetry.space_group_name_H-M   'P 1'
#
loop_
_entity.id
_entity.type
_entity.pdbx_description
1 polymer ?
#
loop_
_entity_poly.entity_id
_entity_poly.type
_entity_poly.pdbx_seq_one_letter_code
_entity_poly.pdbx_strand_id
1 'polypeptide(L)'
;MVCLRSHHFLQLLYDFPIEEMVNAWFAERVHTIQPSASKENPPQQRSHQSYMDPTPGTPTRKISASEFDRPLRPIVVKDSEGSLTFLSDADRETVPIWGPAGGGSGADRCTRLLELVKDVSSHLDVTALCHKIFLHINELIAADRYSLFLVGEDSSNRKFLVSRLFDVAEGSTLEESSNSCIRLEWNKGIVGHVAATGQVLNIKNAYEDPRFNAEVDLITGYKTQSILCLPIKNHRDEVVGVAQAINKKCGEDGAFTEQDEKDFSAYLAFSGIVLHNAQLYETSQLENRRNQVLLDLASLIFEEQQCLEVLLRKIAGTILSFMQAQACTVFIADEDSMNSFSSVFHMEYRELGSPHDVTQINYMYAQYVKNTMQPLNIADVTKDQHFPWIVNHVSNQIKSLLCTPIRNGKKDKVIGVCQLVNKIDEESGSVKAFNRNDEQFLEAFAIFCGLGIQNTQMYETVERAMAKQEVTLEVLSYHASAAEEESRELQVTVIATVPSAQSLHLLDFSFSDFDLSDTQTTLATIRMFVDLNLVQNFQMKHTSLCQWILSVKKNYRKNVAYHNWRHAFNTAQCMFALLKSGRLQNYLSDVEVLALMIATLCHDLDHRGVNNSYIQRSDHPLAQLYCHSTMEHHHFDQCLMILNSSGNQILSSLSLDEYKTTLKMIERAILATDLSHRMVCKYQCVSPLRSMLMTACDISAITKPWPVQKRIAELVATEFFEQGDKERQELNIEPIDLMNRDKRDKIPSMQVSFIDAICTQLYETLAGISEYCSPLLEGCQRNRQNWKHLAEECEKELVNGLV
;
A
#
# COMPACT_ATOMS: atom_id res chain seq x y z
N MET A 1 -9.78 -10.30 17.80
CA MET A 1 -10.98 -9.44 17.67
C MET A 1 -10.90 -8.47 16.50
N VAL A 2 -9.83 -7.70 16.34
CA VAL A 2 -9.58 -6.92 15.09
C VAL A 2 -9.14 -7.82 13.91
N CYS A 3 -8.51 -8.99 14.15
CA CYS A 3 -7.96 -9.88 13.12
C CYS A 3 -8.93 -10.41 12.04
N LEU A 4 -10.17 -10.78 12.38
CA LEU A 4 -11.08 -11.38 11.40
C LEU A 4 -11.61 -10.37 10.36
N ARG A 5 -11.66 -9.07 10.71
CA ARG A 5 -12.05 -8.00 9.78
C ARG A 5 -10.85 -7.32 9.13
N SER A 6 -9.70 -7.27 9.79
CA SER A 6 -8.46 -6.72 9.21
C SER A 6 -7.84 -7.64 8.16
N HIS A 7 -8.08 -8.95 8.19
CA HIS A 7 -7.63 -9.85 7.11
C HIS A 7 -8.22 -9.45 5.75
N HIS A 8 -9.48 -9.02 5.70
CA HIS A 8 -10.15 -8.61 4.46
C HIS A 8 -9.67 -7.23 3.95
N PHE A 9 -9.27 -6.34 4.87
CA PHE A 9 -8.74 -5.00 4.56
C PHE A 9 -7.25 -5.05 4.17
N LEU A 10 -6.49 -6.00 4.71
CA LEU A 10 -5.09 -6.25 4.37
C LEU A 10 -4.93 -7.06 3.08
N GLN A 11 -5.89 -7.92 2.74
CA GLN A 11 -5.90 -8.62 1.44
C GLN A 11 -6.09 -7.63 0.29
N LEU A 12 -6.85 -6.55 0.50
CA LEU A 12 -6.92 -5.41 -0.43
C LEU A 12 -5.60 -4.64 -0.57
N LEU A 13 -4.72 -4.65 0.44
CA LEU A 13 -3.37 -4.06 0.35
C LEU A 13 -2.34 -5.00 -0.28
N TYR A 14 -2.53 -6.31 -0.15
CA TYR A 14 -1.72 -7.36 -0.79
C TYR A 14 -1.96 -7.45 -2.31
N ASP A 15 -3.18 -7.14 -2.77
CA ASP A 15 -3.59 -7.25 -4.17
C ASP A 15 -3.48 -5.93 -4.97
N PHE A 16 -2.87 -4.88 -4.41
CA PHE A 16 -2.58 -3.64 -5.17
C PHE A 16 -1.30 -3.85 -6.01
N PRO A 17 -1.39 -3.95 -7.36
CA PRO A 17 -0.20 -4.13 -8.18
C PRO A 17 0.71 -2.91 -8.06
N ILE A 18 1.99 -3.15 -7.79
CA ILE A 18 3.07 -2.14 -7.66
C ILE A 18 3.08 -1.20 -8.88
N GLU A 19 2.72 -1.71 -10.05
CA GLU A 19 2.56 -0.96 -11.30
C GLU A 19 1.48 0.14 -11.20
N GLU A 20 0.34 -0.11 -10.55
CA GLU A 20 -0.70 0.90 -10.32
C GLU A 20 -0.27 1.97 -9.31
N MET A 21 0.53 1.61 -8.30
CA MET A 21 1.02 2.58 -7.31
C MET A 21 2.09 3.51 -7.90
N VAL A 22 2.98 2.97 -8.75
CA VAL A 22 3.96 3.74 -9.51
C VAL A 22 3.26 4.61 -10.57
N ASN A 23 2.29 4.05 -11.30
CA ASN A 23 1.51 4.79 -12.30
C ASN A 23 0.63 5.89 -11.66
N ALA A 24 0.01 5.64 -10.51
CA ALA A 24 -0.76 6.64 -9.77
C ALA A 24 0.12 7.78 -9.24
N TRP A 25 1.34 7.46 -8.79
CA TRP A 25 2.32 8.46 -8.37
C TRP A 25 2.79 9.35 -9.54
N PHE A 26 2.98 8.78 -10.72
CA PHE A 26 3.25 9.55 -11.95
C PHE A 26 2.03 10.37 -12.41
N ALA A 27 0.81 9.81 -12.33
CA ALA A 27 -0.43 10.47 -12.73
C ALA A 27 -0.75 11.72 -11.88
N GLU A 28 -0.43 11.70 -10.58
CA GLU A 28 -0.65 12.83 -9.67
C GLU A 28 0.24 14.06 -9.97
N ARG A 29 1.36 13.87 -10.70
CA ARG A 29 2.35 14.93 -10.95
C ARG A 29 2.45 15.39 -12.41
N VAL A 30 1.73 14.76 -13.34
CA VAL A 30 1.78 15.12 -14.77
C VAL A 30 0.69 16.14 -15.18
N HIS A 31 -0.25 16.50 -14.32
CA HIS A 31 -1.31 17.44 -14.69
C HIS A 31 -1.08 18.89 -14.21
N THR A 32 -0.31 19.64 -14.99
CA THR A 32 -0.61 21.07 -15.21
C THR A 32 -0.54 21.38 -16.70
N ILE A 33 -1.60 21.06 -17.44
CA ILE A 33 -2.06 21.73 -18.68
C ILE A 33 -3.54 21.33 -18.86
N GLN A 34 -4.46 22.30 -18.76
CA GLN A 34 -5.84 22.22 -19.28
C GLN A 34 -5.82 22.58 -20.79
N PRO A 35 -6.74 22.08 -21.67
CA PRO A 35 -8.19 22.32 -21.53
C PRO A 35 -9.23 21.38 -22.21
N SER A 36 -10.48 21.60 -21.81
CA SER A 36 -11.77 21.54 -22.53
C SER A 36 -12.49 20.20 -22.82
N ALA A 37 -13.81 20.27 -22.62
CA ALA A 37 -14.77 19.20 -22.43
C ALA A 37 -15.45 18.68 -23.73
N SER A 38 -15.81 17.39 -23.75
CA SER A 38 -17.10 16.93 -24.31
C SER A 38 -17.43 15.46 -24.00
N LYS A 39 -18.53 15.29 -23.23
CA LYS A 39 -19.68 14.35 -23.34
C LYS A 39 -19.52 12.82 -23.41
N GLU A 40 -20.38 12.21 -22.58
CA GLU A 40 -20.68 10.81 -22.25
C GLU A 40 -21.26 9.94 -23.39
N ASN A 41 -20.98 8.62 -23.37
CA ASN A 41 -22.00 7.55 -23.22
C ASN A 41 -21.39 6.11 -23.17
N PRO A 42 -22.13 5.09 -22.68
CA PRO A 42 -21.57 3.94 -21.93
C PRO A 42 -21.81 2.56 -22.64
N PRO A 43 -21.83 1.38 -21.95
CA PRO A 43 -20.86 0.29 -22.18
C PRO A 43 -21.45 -0.97 -22.86
N GLN A 44 -20.60 -1.83 -23.43
CA GLN A 44 -20.99 -3.19 -23.85
C GLN A 44 -20.06 -4.26 -23.29
N GLN A 45 -20.69 -5.26 -22.68
CA GLN A 45 -20.16 -6.53 -22.19
C GLN A 45 -19.67 -7.43 -23.34
N ARG A 46 -18.59 -8.19 -23.13
CA ARG A 46 -18.62 -9.67 -23.12
C ARG A 46 -17.26 -10.30 -22.82
N SER A 47 -17.32 -11.22 -21.86
CA SER A 47 -16.56 -12.46 -21.64
C SER A 47 -15.60 -12.94 -22.75
N HIS A 48 -14.40 -13.40 -22.35
CA HIS A 48 -13.96 -14.81 -22.52
C HIS A 48 -12.69 -15.10 -21.71
N GLN A 49 -12.73 -16.20 -20.94
CA GLN A 49 -11.57 -16.88 -20.34
C GLN A 49 -10.91 -17.79 -21.40
N SER A 50 -9.57 -17.83 -21.43
CA SER A 50 -8.83 -19.05 -21.77
C SER A 50 -7.36 -19.00 -21.33
N TYR A 51 -7.03 -19.89 -20.40
CA TYR A 51 -5.82 -20.70 -20.24
C TYR A 51 -4.42 -20.11 -20.49
N MET A 52 -3.65 -20.09 -19.40
CA MET A 52 -2.17 -20.06 -19.36
C MET A 52 -1.56 -21.39 -19.83
N ASP A 53 -0.39 -21.30 -20.46
CA ASP A 53 0.75 -22.19 -20.19
C ASP A 53 2.08 -21.54 -20.65
N PRO A 54 3.25 -22.03 -20.18
CA PRO A 54 4.36 -21.21 -19.73
C PRO A 54 5.37 -20.91 -20.83
N THR A 55 6.08 -19.78 -20.72
CA THR A 55 7.27 -19.51 -21.53
C THR A 55 8.53 -19.41 -20.67
N PRO A 56 9.69 -19.78 -21.23
CA PRO A 56 10.86 -20.23 -20.49
C PRO A 56 11.72 -19.05 -20.03
N GLY A 57 12.40 -19.23 -18.90
CA GLY A 57 13.37 -18.28 -18.37
C GLY A 57 14.37 -17.83 -19.44
N THR A 58 14.44 -16.52 -19.64
CA THR A 58 15.41 -15.89 -20.53
C THR A 58 16.68 -15.56 -19.73
N PRO A 59 17.88 -15.95 -20.18
CA PRO A 59 19.11 -15.75 -19.42
C PRO A 59 19.45 -14.26 -19.35
N THR A 60 19.55 -13.73 -18.12
CA THR A 60 20.00 -12.36 -17.84
C THR A 60 21.42 -12.14 -18.34
N ARG A 61 21.56 -11.34 -19.40
CA ARG A 61 22.84 -10.73 -19.81
C ARG A 61 23.08 -9.51 -18.93
N LYS A 62 24.21 -9.48 -18.22
CA LYS A 62 24.64 -8.35 -17.39
C LYS A 62 25.03 -7.19 -18.31
N ILE A 63 24.24 -6.11 -18.29
CA ILE A 63 24.50 -4.86 -19.01
C ILE A 63 25.24 -3.95 -18.04
N SER A 64 26.40 -3.42 -18.45
CA SER A 64 27.18 -2.48 -17.65
C SER A 64 26.87 -1.03 -18.02
N ALA A 65 27.24 -0.08 -17.15
CA ALA A 65 27.05 1.36 -17.42
C ALA A 65 27.77 1.85 -18.70
N SER A 66 28.69 1.08 -19.28
CA SER A 66 29.38 1.41 -20.53
C SER A 66 28.59 1.01 -21.80
N GLU A 67 27.53 0.18 -21.67
CA GLU A 67 26.67 -0.23 -22.79
C GLU A 67 25.52 0.77 -23.09
N PHE A 68 25.53 1.94 -22.46
CA PHE A 68 24.50 3.01 -22.54
C PHE A 68 24.31 3.61 -23.95
N ASP A 69 25.23 3.35 -24.89
CA ASP A 69 25.32 4.03 -26.20
C ASP A 69 25.01 3.16 -27.44
N ARG A 70 24.52 1.91 -27.31
CA ARG A 70 24.25 1.05 -28.50
C ARG A 70 22.76 1.02 -28.91
N PRO A 71 22.43 1.20 -30.20
CA PRO A 71 21.05 1.10 -30.68
C PRO A 71 20.58 -0.37 -30.77
N LEU A 72 19.40 -0.66 -30.22
CA LEU A 72 18.65 -1.89 -30.47
C LEU A 72 17.63 -1.67 -31.60
N ARG A 73 17.39 -2.73 -32.38
CA ARG A 73 16.51 -2.75 -33.57
C ARG A 73 15.03 -2.51 -33.21
N PRO A 74 14.21 -2.02 -34.16
CA PRO A 74 12.86 -1.55 -33.87
C PRO A 74 11.89 -2.66 -33.44
N ILE A 75 11.03 -2.35 -32.46
CA ILE A 75 9.78 -3.08 -32.19
C ILE A 75 8.67 -2.34 -32.95
N VAL A 76 7.96 -3.05 -33.83
CA VAL A 76 6.87 -2.52 -34.66
C VAL A 76 5.53 -2.71 -33.96
N VAL A 77 4.70 -1.67 -33.89
CA VAL A 77 3.28 -1.77 -33.51
C VAL A 77 2.44 -1.62 -34.78
N LYS A 78 1.52 -2.57 -35.01
CA LYS A 78 0.53 -2.53 -36.11
C LYS A 78 -0.67 -1.66 -35.71
N ASP A 79 -1.22 -0.91 -36.65
CA ASP A 79 -2.53 -0.29 -36.49
C ASP A 79 -3.68 -1.24 -36.90
N SER A 80 -4.90 -0.77 -36.66
CA SER A 80 -6.16 -1.51 -36.79
C SER A 80 -6.60 -1.79 -38.23
N GLU A 81 -5.87 -1.33 -39.25
CA GLU A 81 -6.13 -1.65 -40.65
C GLU A 81 -5.10 -2.61 -41.27
N GLY A 82 -4.11 -3.08 -40.51
CA GLY A 82 -3.27 -4.21 -40.89
C GLY A 82 -2.35 -3.99 -42.11
N SER A 83 -2.18 -2.75 -42.57
CA SER A 83 -1.29 -2.42 -43.69
C SER A 83 0.14 -2.17 -43.19
N LEU A 84 1.01 -3.16 -43.40
CA LEU A 84 2.45 -3.07 -43.23
C LEU A 84 3.06 -2.43 -44.49
N THR A 85 3.75 -1.30 -44.36
CA THR A 85 4.75 -0.91 -45.37
C THR A 85 6.05 -0.47 -44.71
N PHE A 86 6.92 -1.46 -44.56
CA PHE A 86 8.37 -1.34 -44.46
C PHE A 86 8.89 -2.33 -45.50
N LEU A 87 9.58 -1.84 -46.54
CA LEU A 87 10.49 -2.69 -47.30
C LEU A 87 11.90 -2.21 -46.96
N SER A 88 12.60 -3.10 -46.27
CA SER A 88 14.05 -3.15 -46.21
C SER A 88 14.60 -3.60 -47.55
N ASP A 89 15.70 -3.02 -48.00
CA ASP A 89 16.79 -3.85 -48.50
C ASP A 89 18.11 -3.09 -48.46
N ALA A 90 19.18 -3.88 -48.38
CA ALA A 90 20.55 -3.43 -48.44
C ALA A 90 20.82 -2.78 -49.81
N ASP A 91 21.17 -1.50 -49.83
CA ASP A 91 21.79 -0.88 -51.01
C ASP A 91 23.00 -0.06 -50.57
N ARG A 92 24.18 -0.52 -51.01
CA ARG A 92 25.32 0.38 -51.22
C ARG A 92 24.92 1.30 -52.37
N GLU A 93 24.41 2.48 -52.06
CA GLU A 93 24.11 3.47 -53.09
C GLU A 93 25.42 4.00 -53.69
N THR A 94 25.72 3.59 -54.92
CA THR A 94 26.62 4.33 -55.81
C THR A 94 25.84 5.42 -56.54
N VAL A 95 26.39 6.63 -56.51
CA VAL A 95 25.81 7.86 -57.07
C VAL A 95 25.38 7.71 -58.55
N PRO A 96 24.13 8.08 -58.94
CA PRO A 96 23.77 8.22 -60.34
C PRO A 96 24.33 9.53 -60.91
N ILE A 97 25.03 9.46 -62.04
CA ILE A 97 25.47 10.64 -62.81
C ILE A 97 24.30 11.11 -63.67
N TRP A 98 23.71 12.28 -63.37
CA TRP A 98 22.75 12.95 -64.25
C TRP A 98 23.30 14.28 -64.78
N GLY A 99 23.19 14.47 -66.11
CA GLY A 99 23.69 15.64 -66.83
C GLY A 99 22.76 16.86 -66.74
N PRO A 100 23.22 18.04 -67.21
CA PRO A 100 22.56 19.31 -66.95
C PRO A 100 21.33 19.50 -67.85
N ALA A 101 20.16 19.69 -67.25
CA ALA A 101 18.95 20.09 -67.96
C ALA A 101 18.63 21.57 -67.67
N GLY A 102 18.53 22.37 -68.74
CA GLY A 102 18.37 23.81 -68.67
C GLY A 102 16.93 24.30 -68.48
N GLY A 103 16.85 25.55 -68.01
CA GLY A 103 15.88 26.57 -68.45
C GLY A 103 14.38 26.31 -68.24
N GLY A 104 13.86 26.63 -67.04
CA GLY A 104 12.43 26.74 -66.74
C GLY A 104 12.14 27.52 -65.45
N SER A 105 11.20 28.46 -65.50
CA SER A 105 10.98 29.54 -64.51
C SER A 105 10.32 29.09 -63.19
N GLY A 106 10.93 29.39 -62.03
CA GLY A 106 10.33 29.54 -60.70
C GLY A 106 9.58 28.34 -60.06
N ALA A 107 8.58 27.79 -60.74
CA ALA A 107 7.72 26.70 -60.27
C ALA A 107 8.45 25.36 -60.19
N ASP A 108 9.41 25.11 -61.08
CA ASP A 108 10.22 23.89 -61.10
C ASP A 108 11.17 23.82 -59.89
N ARG A 109 11.74 24.97 -59.49
CA ARG A 109 12.62 25.05 -58.30
C ARG A 109 11.87 24.85 -56.99
N CYS A 110 10.66 25.39 -56.86
CA CYS A 110 9.83 25.15 -55.67
C CYS A 110 9.41 23.68 -55.56
N THR A 111 9.09 23.04 -56.69
CA THR A 111 8.76 21.61 -56.74
C THR A 111 9.95 20.77 -56.32
N ARG A 112 11.14 21.07 -56.84
CA ARG A 112 12.39 20.39 -56.45
C ARG A 112 12.73 20.58 -54.97
N LEU A 113 12.59 21.80 -54.43
CA LEU A 113 12.82 22.05 -53.01
C LEU A 113 11.85 21.25 -52.13
N LEU A 114 10.57 21.16 -52.51
CA LEU A 114 9.58 20.36 -51.79
C LEU A 114 9.88 18.86 -51.84
N GLU A 115 10.38 18.34 -52.96
CA GLU A 115 10.86 16.94 -53.05
C GLU A 115 11.99 16.67 -52.07
N LEU A 116 13.01 17.54 -52.04
CA LEU A 116 14.15 17.42 -51.12
C LEU A 116 13.69 17.46 -49.66
N VAL A 117 12.77 18.37 -49.32
CA VAL A 117 12.21 18.50 -47.96
C VAL A 117 11.41 17.25 -47.56
N LYS A 118 10.59 16.72 -48.48
CA LYS A 118 9.83 15.49 -48.23
C LYS A 118 10.75 14.31 -47.92
N ASP A 119 11.86 14.21 -48.64
CA ASP A 119 12.84 13.15 -48.48
C ASP A 119 13.53 13.20 -47.10
N VAL A 120 14.07 14.37 -46.69
CA VAL A 120 14.66 14.50 -45.33
C VAL A 120 13.66 14.33 -44.20
N SER A 121 12.38 14.70 -44.40
CA SER A 121 11.34 14.55 -43.37
C SER A 121 11.04 13.10 -42.97
N SER A 122 11.47 12.13 -43.77
CA SER A 122 11.27 10.69 -43.51
C SER A 122 12.33 10.07 -42.58
N HIS A 123 13.37 10.83 -42.20
CA HIS A 123 14.48 10.32 -41.40
C HIS A 123 14.44 10.85 -39.95
N LEU A 124 14.51 9.92 -38.99
CA LEU A 124 14.60 10.22 -37.56
C LEU A 124 15.99 9.95 -36.97
N ASP A 125 16.87 9.26 -37.70
CA ASP A 125 18.26 9.09 -37.32
C ASP A 125 19.05 10.34 -37.69
N VAL A 126 19.66 10.99 -36.69
CA VAL A 126 20.38 12.26 -36.87
C VAL A 126 21.54 12.11 -37.86
N THR A 127 22.24 10.98 -37.87
CA THR A 127 23.42 10.76 -38.73
C THR A 127 23.00 10.58 -40.18
N ALA A 128 22.00 9.72 -40.43
CA ALA A 128 21.43 9.52 -41.77
C ALA A 128 20.81 10.81 -42.31
N LEU A 129 20.11 11.56 -41.45
CA LEU A 129 19.53 12.85 -41.80
C LEU A 129 20.61 13.88 -42.17
N CYS A 130 21.70 13.98 -41.40
CA CYS A 130 22.83 14.85 -41.71
C CYS A 130 23.42 14.52 -43.08
N HIS A 131 23.56 13.24 -43.40
CA HIS A 131 24.07 12.78 -44.69
C HIS A 131 23.14 13.13 -45.84
N LYS A 132 21.83 12.97 -45.63
CA LYS A 132 20.83 13.31 -46.63
C LYS A 132 20.75 14.81 -46.88
N ILE A 133 20.81 15.62 -45.80
CA ILE A 133 20.91 17.08 -45.88
C ILE A 133 22.14 17.46 -46.70
N PHE A 134 23.29 16.84 -46.44
CA PHE A 134 24.51 17.07 -47.19
C PHE A 134 24.36 16.78 -48.70
N LEU A 135 23.81 15.62 -49.08
CA LEU A 135 23.62 15.25 -50.49
C LEU A 135 22.79 16.30 -51.23
N HIS A 136 21.72 16.79 -50.60
CA HIS A 136 20.87 17.82 -51.18
C HIS A 136 21.57 19.17 -51.28
N ILE A 137 22.43 19.53 -50.31
CA ILE A 137 23.26 20.75 -50.41
C ILE A 137 24.21 20.66 -51.60
N ASN A 138 24.82 19.50 -51.83
CA ASN A 138 25.68 19.30 -53.00
C ASN A 138 24.93 19.43 -54.33
N GLU A 139 23.68 18.96 -54.40
CA GLU A 139 22.83 19.16 -55.59
C GLU A 139 22.45 20.63 -55.80
N LEU A 140 22.18 21.37 -54.72
CA LEU A 140 21.67 22.75 -54.78
C LEU A 140 22.78 23.78 -55.01
N ILE A 141 23.97 23.57 -54.41
CA ILE A 141 25.06 24.53 -54.40
C ILE A 141 26.29 23.88 -55.00
N ALA A 142 26.66 24.21 -56.24
CA ALA A 142 27.85 23.63 -56.87
C ALA A 142 29.18 24.12 -56.22
N ALA A 143 29.66 23.41 -55.19
CA ALA A 143 30.93 23.65 -54.50
C ALA A 143 31.83 22.40 -54.53
N ASP A 144 33.09 22.58 -54.14
CA ASP A 144 34.09 21.51 -54.13
C ASP A 144 33.91 20.57 -52.93
N ARG A 145 33.66 21.14 -51.74
CA ARG A 145 33.43 20.37 -50.51
C ARG A 145 32.39 21.03 -49.62
N TYR A 146 31.78 20.22 -48.75
CA TYR A 146 30.85 20.71 -47.74
C TYR A 146 31.10 20.07 -46.38
N SER A 147 30.62 20.73 -45.33
CA SER A 147 30.73 20.27 -43.95
C SER A 147 29.51 20.66 -43.15
N LEU A 148 29.12 19.80 -42.21
CA LEU A 148 27.94 19.99 -41.36
C LEU A 148 28.32 19.78 -39.89
N PHE A 149 28.06 20.81 -39.08
CA PHE A 149 28.36 20.83 -37.65
C PHE A 149 27.07 20.92 -36.86
N LEU A 150 26.89 20.06 -35.86
CA LEU A 150 25.75 20.14 -34.95
C LEU A 150 26.16 20.84 -33.65
N VAL A 151 25.21 21.58 -33.08
CA VAL A 151 25.38 22.15 -31.74
C VAL A 151 25.18 21.05 -30.71
N GLY A 152 26.21 20.81 -29.90
CA GLY A 152 26.15 19.96 -28.72
C GLY A 152 26.23 20.81 -27.45
N GLU A 153 25.70 20.28 -26.35
CA GLU A 153 25.77 20.89 -25.03
C GLU A 153 26.35 19.89 -24.04
N ASP A 154 27.33 20.31 -23.24
CA ASP A 154 27.94 19.44 -22.24
C ASP A 154 27.11 19.43 -20.95
N SER A 155 27.44 18.53 -20.03
CA SER A 155 26.80 18.44 -18.72
C SER A 155 26.98 19.70 -17.85
N SER A 156 27.69 20.73 -18.31
CA SER A 156 27.86 22.03 -17.65
C SER A 156 27.16 23.17 -18.41
N ASN A 157 26.25 22.84 -19.34
CA ASN A 157 25.53 23.77 -20.22
C ASN A 157 26.43 24.62 -21.13
N ARG A 158 27.65 24.13 -21.45
CA ARG A 158 28.52 24.81 -22.40
C ARG A 158 28.29 24.24 -23.79
N LYS A 159 27.99 25.14 -24.74
CA LYS A 159 27.80 24.80 -26.14
C LYS A 159 29.14 24.54 -26.82
N PHE A 160 29.14 23.56 -27.71
CA PHE A 160 30.25 23.24 -28.59
C PHE A 160 29.71 22.74 -29.94
N LEU A 161 30.57 22.65 -30.93
CA LEU A 161 30.19 22.13 -32.24
C LEU A 161 30.82 20.76 -32.45
N VAL A 162 30.03 19.83 -32.99
CA VAL A 162 30.49 18.50 -33.35
C VAL A 162 30.30 18.32 -34.84
N SER A 163 31.40 18.01 -35.53
CA SER A 163 31.32 17.57 -36.91
C SER A 163 30.73 16.16 -36.94
N ARG A 164 29.52 16.03 -37.50
CA ARG A 164 28.96 14.71 -37.84
C ARG A 164 29.43 14.24 -39.20
N LEU A 165 29.71 15.18 -40.12
CA LEU A 165 30.23 14.94 -41.46
C LEU A 165 31.25 16.04 -41.79
N PHE A 166 32.51 15.63 -42.04
CA PHE A 166 33.63 16.54 -42.30
C PHE A 166 34.24 16.27 -43.67
N ASP A 167 34.54 17.35 -44.41
CA ASP A 167 35.41 17.32 -45.60
C ASP A 167 34.95 16.36 -46.72
N VAL A 168 33.64 16.35 -46.97
CA VAL A 168 32.99 15.36 -47.83
C VAL A 168 32.96 15.89 -49.27
N ALA A 169 33.50 15.10 -50.20
CA ALA A 169 33.60 15.39 -51.64
C ALA A 169 32.60 14.55 -52.45
N GLU A 170 32.33 14.96 -53.69
CA GLU A 170 31.41 14.27 -54.59
C GLU A 170 31.83 12.80 -54.81
N GLY A 171 31.01 11.83 -54.35
CA GLY A 171 31.25 10.38 -54.49
C GLY A 171 31.70 9.63 -53.22
N SER A 172 31.85 10.30 -52.08
CA SER A 172 32.21 9.67 -50.79
C SER A 172 31.10 8.83 -50.16
N THR A 173 31.44 7.75 -49.46
CA THR A 173 30.47 6.90 -48.75
C THR A 173 30.15 7.40 -47.33
N LEU A 174 29.00 6.98 -46.78
CA LEU A 174 28.59 7.28 -45.39
C LEU A 174 29.65 6.82 -44.37
N GLU A 175 30.26 5.66 -44.59
CA GLU A 175 31.28 5.08 -43.69
C GLU A 175 32.58 5.90 -43.67
N GLU A 176 33.01 6.43 -44.83
CA GLU A 176 34.20 7.30 -44.93
C GLU A 176 33.97 8.68 -44.28
N SER A 177 32.74 9.20 -44.39
CA SER A 177 32.36 10.54 -43.94
C SER A 177 32.09 10.63 -42.43
N SER A 178 31.82 9.50 -41.77
CA SER A 178 31.46 9.43 -40.34
C SER A 178 32.65 9.20 -39.39
N ASN A 179 33.80 8.76 -39.90
CA ASN A 179 34.96 8.35 -39.09
C ASN A 179 35.82 9.52 -38.55
N SER A 180 35.55 10.75 -38.97
CA SER A 180 36.31 11.96 -38.59
C SER A 180 35.46 12.96 -37.82
N CYS A 181 35.12 12.64 -36.57
CA CYS A 181 34.39 13.53 -35.67
C CYS A 181 35.34 14.57 -35.06
N ILE A 182 35.14 15.85 -35.40
CA ILE A 182 35.92 16.98 -34.90
C ILE A 182 35.06 17.81 -33.96
N ARG A 183 35.57 18.11 -32.77
CA ARG A 183 34.94 19.02 -31.81
C ARG A 183 35.54 20.41 -31.94
N LEU A 184 34.71 21.41 -32.23
CA LEU A 184 35.12 22.82 -32.34
C LEU A 184 34.58 23.63 -31.15
N GLU A 185 35.36 24.64 -30.77
CA GLU A 185 34.99 25.59 -29.72
C GLU A 185 33.91 26.57 -30.22
N TRP A 186 33.01 26.95 -29.31
CA TRP A 186 31.98 27.96 -29.59
C TRP A 186 32.62 29.32 -29.88
N ASN A 187 32.07 30.07 -30.85
CA ASN A 187 32.53 31.42 -31.22
C ASN A 187 34.01 31.51 -31.68
N LYS A 188 34.59 30.42 -32.18
CA LYS A 188 35.96 30.40 -32.71
C LYS A 188 35.97 29.92 -34.18
N GLY A 189 36.74 30.62 -35.01
CA GLY A 189 36.77 30.38 -36.45
C GLY A 189 35.47 30.76 -37.17
N ILE A 190 35.42 30.51 -38.48
CA ILE A 190 34.25 30.83 -39.33
C ILE A 190 32.97 30.14 -38.83
N VAL A 191 33.03 28.82 -38.65
CA VAL A 191 31.88 28.00 -38.22
C VAL A 191 31.42 28.39 -36.82
N GLY A 192 32.35 28.57 -35.88
CA GLY A 192 32.01 28.98 -34.51
C GLY A 192 31.39 30.37 -34.45
N HIS A 193 31.83 31.31 -35.29
CA HIS A 193 31.24 32.65 -35.38
C HIS A 193 29.80 32.60 -35.91
N VAL A 194 29.54 31.81 -36.97
CA VAL A 194 28.18 31.61 -37.50
C VAL A 194 27.28 30.95 -36.47
N ALA A 195 27.79 29.96 -35.72
CA ALA A 195 27.03 29.32 -34.64
C ALA A 195 26.65 30.30 -33.52
N ALA A 196 27.57 31.19 -33.14
CA ALA A 196 27.38 32.14 -32.05
C ALA A 196 26.48 33.34 -32.43
N THR A 197 26.59 33.83 -33.67
CA THR A 197 25.87 35.03 -34.13
C THR A 197 24.57 34.73 -34.86
N GLY A 198 24.44 33.53 -35.44
CA GLY A 198 23.33 33.18 -36.32
C GLY A 198 23.28 34.00 -37.61
N GLN A 199 24.40 34.62 -38.01
CA GLN A 199 24.54 35.41 -39.24
C GLN A 199 25.22 34.59 -40.35
N VAL A 200 24.78 34.81 -41.58
CA VAL A 200 25.34 34.17 -42.79
C VAL A 200 26.68 34.83 -43.15
N LEU A 201 27.66 34.03 -43.59
CA LEU A 201 28.93 34.51 -44.13
C LEU A 201 29.16 34.00 -45.55
N ASN A 202 29.30 34.92 -46.50
CA ASN A 202 29.72 34.66 -47.87
C ASN A 202 31.09 35.35 -48.12
N ILE A 203 32.15 34.55 -48.11
CA ILE A 203 33.55 35.00 -48.14
C ILE A 203 34.13 34.67 -49.51
N LYS A 204 34.55 35.70 -50.25
CA LYS A 204 35.12 35.55 -51.59
C LYS A 204 36.57 35.06 -51.58
N ASN A 205 37.34 35.49 -50.57
CA ASN A 205 38.73 35.07 -50.37
C ASN A 205 38.96 34.73 -48.89
N ALA A 206 39.12 33.45 -48.58
CA ALA A 206 39.29 32.94 -47.22
C ALA A 206 40.53 33.51 -46.52
N TYR A 207 41.62 33.74 -47.26
CA TYR A 207 42.89 34.26 -46.72
C TYR A 207 42.83 35.76 -46.35
N GLU A 208 41.79 36.47 -46.77
CA GLU A 208 41.53 37.85 -46.38
C GLU A 208 40.62 37.95 -45.14
N ASP A 209 39.97 36.86 -44.71
CA ASP A 209 39.11 36.86 -43.54
C ASP A 209 39.92 36.54 -42.27
N PRO A 210 39.94 37.43 -41.25
CA PRO A 210 40.74 37.24 -40.04
C PRO A 210 40.29 36.05 -39.18
N ARG A 211 39.11 35.48 -39.43
CA ARG A 211 38.57 34.33 -38.70
C ARG A 211 38.94 33.00 -39.35
N PHE A 212 39.54 33.01 -40.54
CA PHE A 212 39.96 31.80 -41.25
C PHE A 212 41.27 31.24 -40.66
N ASN A 213 41.31 29.92 -40.43
CA ASN A 213 42.54 29.25 -39.97
C ASN A 213 43.20 28.52 -41.16
N ALA A 214 44.27 29.10 -41.69
CA ALA A 214 45.04 28.54 -42.80
C ALA A 214 45.94 27.34 -42.43
N GLU A 215 46.10 27.02 -41.14
CA GLU A 215 46.91 25.87 -40.69
C GLU A 215 46.36 24.54 -41.24
N VAL A 216 45.04 24.43 -41.38
CA VAL A 216 44.38 23.22 -41.91
C VAL A 216 44.70 23.04 -43.40
N ASP A 217 44.67 24.11 -44.19
CA ASP A 217 45.06 24.13 -45.60
C ASP A 217 46.54 23.74 -45.78
N LEU A 218 47.43 24.27 -44.93
CA LEU A 218 48.88 23.99 -44.95
C LEU A 218 49.20 22.52 -44.69
N ILE A 219 48.47 21.87 -43.79
CA ILE A 219 48.67 20.47 -43.42
C ILE A 219 48.07 19.53 -44.48
N THR A 220 46.88 19.87 -45.01
CA THR A 220 46.15 19.03 -45.96
C THR A 220 46.62 19.20 -47.41
N GLY A 221 47.36 20.28 -47.71
CA GLY A 221 47.72 20.65 -49.08
C GLY A 221 46.54 21.15 -49.92
N TYR A 222 45.37 21.33 -49.29
CA TYR A 222 44.16 21.83 -49.91
C TYR A 222 44.12 23.36 -49.82
N LYS A 223 43.56 24.04 -50.85
CA LYS A 223 43.46 25.51 -50.86
C LYS A 223 42.00 25.95 -50.81
N THR A 224 41.61 26.52 -49.69
CA THR A 224 40.29 27.13 -49.48
C THR A 224 40.32 28.57 -50.03
N GLN A 225 39.51 28.84 -51.06
CA GLN A 225 39.42 30.14 -51.74
C GLN A 225 38.13 30.87 -51.34
N SER A 226 36.96 30.30 -51.61
CA SER A 226 35.66 30.88 -51.27
C SER A 226 34.93 30.04 -50.22
N ILE A 227 34.18 30.66 -49.31
CA ILE A 227 33.43 30.00 -48.25
C ILE A 227 32.02 30.58 -48.16
N LEU A 228 31.01 29.72 -48.20
CA LEU A 228 29.62 30.05 -47.87
C LEU A 228 29.20 29.27 -46.63
N CYS A 229 28.93 29.98 -45.53
CA CYS A 229 28.63 29.38 -44.23
C CYS A 229 27.34 29.93 -43.65
N LEU A 230 26.36 29.05 -43.43
CA LEU A 230 25.01 29.40 -42.99
C LEU A 230 24.66 28.66 -41.69
N PRO A 231 23.94 29.32 -40.78
CA PRO A 231 23.38 28.67 -39.60
C PRO A 231 22.17 27.82 -40.00
N ILE A 232 22.00 26.69 -39.33
CA ILE A 232 20.81 25.86 -39.39
C ILE A 232 19.99 26.20 -38.15
N LYS A 233 18.78 26.73 -38.34
CA LYS A 233 17.94 27.23 -37.25
C LYS A 233 16.69 26.38 -37.07
N ASN A 234 16.26 26.21 -35.82
CA ASN A 234 14.97 25.60 -35.52
C ASN A 234 13.83 26.62 -35.73
N HIS A 235 12.60 26.19 -35.46
CA HIS A 235 11.39 27.03 -35.55
C HIS A 235 11.34 28.19 -34.52
N ARG A 236 12.30 28.27 -33.60
CA ARG A 236 12.47 29.37 -32.62
C ARG A 236 13.65 30.29 -32.96
N ASP A 237 14.21 30.17 -34.17
CA ASP A 237 15.41 30.89 -34.61
C ASP A 237 16.71 30.56 -33.83
N GLU A 238 16.72 29.48 -33.05
CA GLU A 238 17.92 29.01 -32.35
C GLU A 238 18.79 28.17 -33.29
N VAL A 239 20.10 28.40 -33.25
CA VAL A 239 21.07 27.66 -34.07
C VAL A 239 21.23 26.23 -33.53
N VAL A 240 20.84 25.24 -34.32
CA VAL A 240 20.97 23.80 -34.03
C VAL A 240 22.15 23.16 -34.76
N GLY A 241 22.66 23.83 -35.79
CA GLY A 241 23.85 23.42 -36.53
C GLY A 241 24.37 24.51 -37.46
N VAL A 242 25.44 24.22 -38.19
CA VAL A 242 26.06 25.10 -39.17
C VAL A 242 26.43 24.28 -40.40
N ALA A 243 26.04 24.76 -41.58
CA ALA A 243 26.44 24.19 -42.85
C ALA A 243 27.48 25.09 -43.53
N GLN A 244 28.50 24.47 -44.12
CA GLN A 244 29.57 25.16 -44.81
C GLN A 244 29.77 24.54 -46.20
N ALA A 245 29.87 25.37 -47.22
CA ALA A 245 30.31 25.01 -48.57
C ALA A 245 31.60 25.77 -48.90
N ILE A 246 32.58 25.11 -49.50
CA ILE A 246 33.86 25.74 -49.87
C ILE A 246 34.18 25.54 -51.34
N ASN A 247 34.82 26.54 -51.94
CA ASN A 247 35.27 26.59 -53.34
C ASN A 247 34.14 26.35 -54.36
N LYS A 248 33.46 27.42 -54.79
CA LYS A 248 32.45 27.34 -55.85
C LYS A 248 33.04 26.72 -57.14
N LYS A 249 32.38 25.71 -57.71
CA LYS A 249 32.80 25.02 -58.95
C LYS A 249 32.52 25.83 -60.23
N CYS A 250 31.45 26.63 -60.26
CA CYS A 250 30.98 27.35 -61.45
C CYS A 250 30.71 28.84 -61.15
N GLY A 251 31.32 29.75 -61.92
CA GLY A 251 31.16 31.21 -61.86
C GLY A 251 32.40 31.96 -62.37
N GLU A 252 32.25 33.20 -62.87
CA GLU A 252 33.36 33.97 -63.48
C GLU A 252 34.53 34.27 -62.49
N ASP A 253 34.24 34.38 -61.18
CA ASP A 253 35.21 34.73 -60.13
C ASP A 253 35.41 33.63 -59.05
N GLY A 254 34.83 32.44 -59.20
CA GLY A 254 34.93 31.37 -58.19
C GLY A 254 34.26 31.68 -56.83
N ALA A 255 33.43 32.72 -56.75
CA ALA A 255 32.71 33.15 -55.55
C ALA A 255 31.22 32.74 -55.57
N PHE A 256 30.63 32.59 -54.38
CA PHE A 256 29.19 32.30 -54.24
C PHE A 256 28.34 33.55 -54.46
N THR A 257 27.22 33.40 -55.15
CA THR A 257 26.29 34.49 -55.50
C THR A 257 25.23 34.73 -54.42
N GLU A 258 24.54 35.87 -54.45
CA GLU A 258 23.38 36.11 -53.57
C GLU A 258 22.24 35.09 -53.80
N GLN A 259 22.17 34.51 -55.00
CA GLN A 259 21.19 33.46 -55.29
C GLN A 259 21.57 32.16 -54.60
N ASP A 260 22.86 31.80 -54.57
CA ASP A 260 23.36 30.66 -53.80
C ASP A 260 23.02 30.79 -52.31
N GLU A 261 23.17 32.00 -51.75
CA GLU A 261 22.81 32.28 -50.36
C GLU A 261 21.30 32.07 -50.12
N LYS A 262 20.44 32.58 -50.99
CA LYS A 262 18.98 32.42 -50.87
C LYS A 262 18.54 30.96 -50.99
N ASP A 263 19.08 30.23 -51.96
CA ASP A 263 18.72 28.83 -52.20
C ASP A 263 19.21 27.94 -51.04
N PHE A 264 20.42 28.18 -50.55
CA PHE A 264 20.96 27.47 -49.39
C PHE A 264 20.18 27.80 -48.12
N SER A 265 19.87 29.08 -47.88
CA SER A 265 19.08 29.50 -46.72
C SER A 265 17.65 28.94 -46.75
N ALA A 266 17.01 28.89 -47.91
CA ALA A 266 15.65 28.36 -48.05
C ALA A 266 15.59 26.87 -47.71
N TYR A 267 16.57 26.08 -48.14
CA TYR A 267 16.65 24.66 -47.82
C TYR A 267 16.94 24.42 -46.33
N LEU A 268 17.92 25.13 -45.77
CA LEU A 268 18.31 24.97 -44.36
C LEU A 268 17.21 25.37 -43.36
N ALA A 269 16.30 26.27 -43.75
CA ALA A 269 15.15 26.62 -42.92
C ALA A 269 14.25 25.40 -42.62
N PHE A 270 14.06 24.51 -43.61
CA PHE A 270 13.32 23.26 -43.40
C PHE A 270 14.19 22.19 -42.75
N SER A 271 15.45 22.05 -43.18
CA SER A 271 16.38 21.09 -42.60
C SER A 271 16.57 21.30 -41.09
N GLY A 272 16.57 22.54 -40.62
CA GLY A 272 16.72 22.85 -39.20
C GLY A 272 15.54 22.42 -38.34
N ILE A 273 14.31 22.45 -38.86
CA ILE A 273 13.13 21.92 -38.17
C ILE A 273 13.22 20.40 -38.05
N VAL A 274 13.52 19.71 -39.15
CA VAL A 274 13.60 18.25 -39.19
C VAL A 274 14.75 17.75 -38.31
N LEU A 275 15.91 18.42 -38.37
CA LEU A 275 17.09 18.09 -37.57
C LEU A 275 16.85 18.30 -36.07
N HIS A 276 16.17 19.38 -35.70
CA HIS A 276 15.80 19.60 -34.31
C HIS A 276 14.85 18.51 -33.79
N ASN A 277 13.85 18.11 -34.59
CA ASN A 277 12.93 17.03 -34.23
C ASN A 277 13.65 15.68 -34.07
N ALA A 278 14.58 15.35 -34.96
CA ALA A 278 15.39 14.14 -34.86
C ALA A 278 16.26 14.13 -33.59
N GLN A 279 16.90 15.27 -33.26
CA GLN A 279 17.68 15.41 -32.01
C GLN A 279 16.82 15.28 -30.75
N LEU A 280 15.61 15.88 -30.75
CA LEU A 280 14.66 15.73 -29.64
C LEU A 280 14.20 14.27 -29.47
N TYR A 281 13.93 13.58 -30.58
CA TYR A 281 13.56 12.17 -30.56
C TYR A 281 14.68 11.28 -30.02
N GLU A 282 15.93 11.47 -30.49
CA GLU A 282 17.10 10.74 -29.99
C GLU A 282 17.30 10.95 -28.48
N THR A 283 17.17 12.21 -28.03
CA THR A 283 17.27 12.57 -26.59
C THR A 283 16.17 11.91 -25.77
N SER A 284 14.91 11.96 -26.25
CA SER A 284 13.77 11.33 -25.58
C SER A 284 13.90 9.81 -25.47
N GLN A 285 14.42 9.15 -26.51
CA GLN A 285 14.66 7.71 -26.49
C GLN A 285 15.76 7.32 -25.50
N LEU A 286 16.80 8.14 -25.35
CA LEU A 286 17.85 7.92 -24.35
C LEU A 286 17.30 8.08 -22.92
N GLU A 287 16.46 9.10 -22.68
CA GLU A 287 15.79 9.29 -21.39
C GLU A 287 14.83 8.15 -21.05
N ASN A 288 14.06 7.66 -22.03
CA ASN A 288 13.16 6.54 -21.84
C ASN A 288 13.93 5.26 -21.47
N ARG A 289 15.03 4.96 -22.16
CA ARG A 289 15.93 3.84 -21.79
C ARG A 289 16.45 3.97 -20.37
N ARG A 290 16.89 5.17 -19.97
CA ARG A 290 17.36 5.42 -18.60
C ARG A 290 16.27 5.11 -17.57
N ASN A 291 15.04 5.54 -17.83
CA ASN A 291 13.92 5.30 -16.93
C ASN A 291 13.52 3.82 -16.87
N GLN A 292 13.55 3.09 -17.99
CA GLN A 292 13.29 1.65 -18.00
C GLN A 292 14.29 0.88 -17.13
N VAL A 293 15.58 1.19 -17.25
CA VAL A 293 16.62 0.58 -16.41
C VAL A 293 16.39 0.88 -14.92
N LEU A 294 16.00 2.12 -14.57
CA LEU A 294 15.66 2.46 -13.18
C LEU A 294 14.47 1.65 -12.67
N LEU A 295 13.44 1.43 -13.50
CA LEU A 295 12.27 0.63 -13.14
C LEU A 295 12.62 -0.86 -12.98
N ASP A 296 13.44 -1.42 -13.87
CA ASP A 296 13.91 -2.80 -13.77
C ASP A 296 14.76 -3.03 -12.51
N LEU A 297 15.57 -2.06 -12.10
CA LEU A 297 16.35 -2.16 -10.87
C LEU A 297 15.47 -1.97 -9.63
N ALA A 298 14.44 -1.12 -9.73
CA ALA A 298 13.45 -0.95 -8.67
C ALA A 298 12.63 -2.23 -8.46
N SER A 299 12.16 -2.88 -9.53
CA SER A 299 11.39 -4.12 -9.42
C SER A 299 12.17 -5.22 -8.68
N LEU A 300 13.46 -5.37 -8.96
CA LEU A 300 14.35 -6.30 -8.26
C LEU A 300 14.44 -6.05 -6.74
N ILE A 301 14.35 -4.78 -6.31
CA ILE A 301 14.32 -4.40 -4.89
C ILE A 301 12.95 -4.73 -4.27
N PHE A 302 11.86 -4.58 -5.01
CA PHE A 302 10.49 -4.76 -4.52
C PHE A 302 9.96 -6.20 -4.57
N GLU A 303 10.55 -7.10 -5.35
CA GLU A 303 10.05 -8.47 -5.55
C GLU A 303 9.99 -9.33 -4.26
N GLU A 304 10.88 -9.13 -3.27
CA GLU A 304 10.80 -9.86 -1.99
C GLU A 304 11.16 -8.96 -0.80
N GLN A 305 10.15 -8.61 0.00
CA GLN A 305 10.28 -7.74 1.17
C GLN A 305 10.16 -8.50 2.50
N GLN A 306 10.99 -9.53 2.71
CA GLN A 306 10.89 -10.38 3.91
C GLN A 306 11.46 -9.71 5.18
N CYS A 307 12.62 -9.05 5.06
CA CYS A 307 13.23 -8.30 6.16
C CYS A 307 14.20 -7.24 5.62
N LEU A 308 14.52 -6.26 6.46
CA LEU A 308 15.35 -5.11 6.09
C LEU A 308 16.74 -5.53 5.62
N GLU A 309 17.34 -6.55 6.24
CA GLU A 309 18.69 -7.01 5.87
C GLU A 309 18.74 -7.58 4.44
N VAL A 310 17.74 -8.37 4.05
CA VAL A 310 17.64 -8.95 2.70
C VAL A 310 17.45 -7.84 1.67
N LEU A 311 16.61 -6.85 1.98
CA LEU A 311 16.40 -5.68 1.13
C LEU A 311 17.70 -4.89 0.91
N LEU A 312 18.43 -4.58 1.99
CA LEU A 312 19.68 -3.83 1.91
C LEU A 312 20.75 -4.57 1.10
N ARG A 313 20.81 -5.90 1.21
CA ARG A 313 21.68 -6.74 0.38
C ARG A 313 21.33 -6.65 -1.11
N LYS A 314 20.03 -6.67 -1.45
CA LYS A 314 19.57 -6.49 -2.84
C LYS A 314 19.93 -5.09 -3.35
N ILE A 315 19.62 -4.04 -2.59
CA ILE A 315 19.98 -2.64 -2.94
C ILE A 315 21.48 -2.54 -3.24
N ALA A 316 22.32 -3.02 -2.34
CA ALA A 316 23.77 -2.95 -2.48
C ALA A 316 24.29 -3.78 -3.68
N GLY A 317 23.81 -5.02 -3.83
CA GLY A 317 24.21 -5.89 -4.95
C GLY A 317 23.82 -5.32 -6.31
N THR A 318 22.60 -4.78 -6.42
CA THR A 318 22.07 -4.15 -7.62
C THR A 318 22.88 -2.92 -8.02
N ILE A 319 23.12 -2.01 -7.06
CA ILE A 319 23.82 -0.74 -7.36
C ILE A 319 25.32 -0.96 -7.63
N LEU A 320 25.97 -1.91 -6.95
CA LEU A 320 27.40 -2.16 -7.14
C LEU A 320 27.73 -2.63 -8.54
N SER A 321 26.96 -3.60 -9.04
CA SER A 321 27.14 -4.12 -10.39
C SER A 321 26.84 -3.07 -11.45
N PHE A 322 25.83 -2.23 -11.21
CA PHE A 322 25.41 -1.22 -12.18
C PHE A 322 26.37 -0.03 -12.24
N MET A 323 26.75 0.51 -11.09
CA MET A 323 27.60 1.70 -10.97
C MET A 323 29.09 1.41 -11.12
N GLN A 324 29.47 0.13 -11.23
CA GLN A 324 30.85 -0.34 -11.26
C GLN A 324 31.64 0.18 -10.05
N ALA A 325 31.01 0.24 -8.88
CA ALA A 325 31.65 0.67 -7.65
C ALA A 325 32.32 -0.52 -6.94
N GLN A 326 33.40 -0.27 -6.20
CA GLN A 326 34.08 -1.31 -5.45
C GLN A 326 33.26 -1.77 -4.24
N ALA A 327 32.67 -0.83 -3.50
CA ALA A 327 31.86 -1.15 -2.32
C ALA A 327 30.69 -0.17 -2.15
N CYS A 328 29.63 -0.67 -1.53
CA CYS A 328 28.42 0.07 -1.20
C CYS A 328 28.17 -0.06 0.31
N THR A 329 27.91 1.06 0.96
CA THR A 329 27.50 1.10 2.36
C THR A 329 26.17 1.83 2.45
N VAL A 330 25.20 1.21 3.10
CA VAL A 330 23.91 1.82 3.41
C VAL A 330 23.80 2.03 4.91
N PHE A 331 23.68 3.28 5.32
CA PHE A 331 23.49 3.69 6.71
C PHE A 331 22.00 3.93 6.95
N ILE A 332 21.41 3.33 7.99
CA ILE A 332 20.02 3.59 8.38
C ILE A 332 20.02 4.65 9.48
N ALA A 333 19.29 5.73 9.24
CA ALA A 333 19.21 6.84 10.18
C ALA A 333 18.46 6.44 11.44
N ASP A 334 19.01 6.82 12.59
CA ASP A 334 18.27 6.80 13.85
C ASP A 334 17.17 7.86 13.82
N GLU A 335 15.96 7.51 14.28
CA GLU A 335 14.85 8.45 14.32
C GLU A 335 15.01 9.51 15.42
N ASP A 336 15.67 9.14 16.51
CA ASP A 336 15.74 9.95 17.75
C ASP A 336 17.04 10.76 17.85
N SER A 337 18.01 10.51 16.97
CA SER A 337 19.32 11.16 17.00
C SER A 337 19.76 11.65 15.62
N MET A 338 20.12 12.93 15.58
CA MET A 338 20.63 13.57 14.36
C MET A 338 22.01 13.04 13.96
N ASN A 339 22.85 12.64 14.92
CA ASN A 339 24.25 12.31 14.68
C ASN A 339 24.59 10.82 14.77
N SER A 340 23.60 9.93 14.85
CA SER A 340 23.82 8.48 14.83
C SER A 340 23.04 7.78 13.71
N PHE A 341 23.49 6.56 13.44
CA PHE A 341 22.83 5.60 12.58
C PHE A 341 22.40 4.41 13.44
N SER A 342 21.17 3.92 13.26
CA SER A 342 20.65 2.78 14.00
C SER A 342 21.23 1.46 13.53
N SER A 343 21.59 1.38 12.24
CA SER A 343 22.25 0.23 11.63
C SER A 343 23.05 0.64 10.41
N VAL A 344 24.04 -0.18 10.07
CA VAL A 344 24.93 0.02 8.91
C VAL A 344 25.08 -1.31 8.19
N PHE A 345 24.85 -1.30 6.88
CA PHE A 345 25.03 -2.44 5.99
C PHE A 345 26.16 -2.13 5.00
N HIS A 346 27.09 -3.06 4.83
CA HIS A 346 28.25 -2.89 3.95
C HIS A 346 28.43 -4.11 3.05
N MET A 347 28.74 -3.87 1.78
CA MET A 347 28.97 -4.90 0.77
C MET A 347 30.07 -4.48 -0.20
N GLU A 348 30.99 -5.39 -0.52
CA GLU A 348 32.04 -5.21 -1.53
C GLU A 348 31.80 -6.10 -2.76
N TYR A 349 32.22 -5.63 -3.93
CA TYR A 349 32.04 -6.34 -5.21
C TYR A 349 32.92 -7.59 -5.34
N ARG A 350 34.02 -7.69 -4.58
CA ARG A 350 34.97 -8.83 -4.61
C ARG A 350 35.31 -9.32 -3.19
N GLU A 351 34.41 -10.05 -2.56
CA GLU A 351 34.69 -11.33 -1.86
C GLU A 351 33.42 -11.88 -1.18
N LEU A 352 33.07 -13.14 -1.48
CA LEU A 352 32.45 -14.01 -0.49
C LEU A 352 33.55 -14.37 0.52
N GLY A 353 33.83 -13.52 1.50
CA GLY A 353 34.94 -13.77 2.43
C GLY A 353 35.00 -12.78 3.60
N SER A 354 34.68 -13.28 4.79
CA SER A 354 34.78 -12.66 6.13
C SER A 354 34.00 -11.35 6.38
N PRO A 355 33.21 -11.26 7.47
CA PRO A 355 32.56 -10.01 7.86
C PRO A 355 33.62 -8.95 8.21
N HIS A 356 33.66 -7.86 7.46
CA HIS A 356 34.44 -6.68 7.85
C HIS A 356 33.84 -6.07 9.12
N ASP A 357 34.71 -5.66 10.04
CA ASP A 357 34.32 -4.97 11.26
C ASP A 357 33.75 -3.60 10.90
N VAL A 358 32.42 -3.50 10.89
CA VAL A 358 31.64 -2.30 10.54
C VAL A 358 32.06 -1.08 11.40
N THR A 359 32.71 -1.31 12.54
CA THR A 359 33.23 -0.26 13.43
C THR A 359 34.37 0.57 12.82
N GLN A 360 35.02 0.09 11.75
CA GLN A 360 36.09 0.81 11.05
C GLN A 360 35.60 1.65 9.86
N ILE A 361 34.30 1.62 9.55
CA ILE A 361 33.72 2.39 8.44
C ILE A 361 33.56 3.86 8.86
N ASN A 362 34.18 4.75 8.11
CA ASN A 362 34.05 6.19 8.32
C ASN A 362 32.64 6.67 7.96
N TYR A 363 31.93 7.20 8.94
CA TYR A 363 30.56 7.70 8.82
C TYR A 363 30.47 9.22 8.65
N MET A 364 31.59 9.96 8.62
CA MET A 364 31.57 11.43 8.54
C MET A 364 30.94 11.95 7.25
N TYR A 365 31.27 11.33 6.11
CA TYR A 365 30.66 11.66 4.82
C TYR A 365 29.16 11.37 4.82
N ALA A 366 28.77 10.20 5.32
CA ALA A 366 27.37 9.82 5.44
C ALA A 366 26.61 10.77 6.38
N GLN A 367 27.21 11.19 7.50
CA GLN A 367 26.63 12.13 8.44
C GLN A 367 26.50 13.54 7.84
N TYR A 368 27.48 14.00 7.07
CA TYR A 368 27.39 15.25 6.32
C TYR A 368 26.23 15.22 5.33
N VAL A 369 26.08 14.14 4.57
CA VAL A 369 24.98 13.96 3.62
C VAL A 369 23.63 13.86 4.35
N LYS A 370 23.56 13.16 5.49
CA LYS A 370 22.36 13.12 6.34
C LYS A 370 21.92 14.52 6.77
N ASN A 371 22.87 15.35 7.19
CA ASN A 371 22.60 16.68 7.76
C ASN A 371 22.32 17.75 6.70
N THR A 372 23.04 17.73 5.58
CA THR A 372 22.84 18.67 4.47
C THR A 372 21.69 18.26 3.56
N MET A 373 21.35 16.97 3.56
CA MET A 373 20.40 16.34 2.67
C MET A 373 20.78 16.51 1.18
N GLN A 374 22.03 16.80 0.85
CA GLN A 374 22.50 16.94 -0.52
C GLN A 374 23.43 15.78 -0.88
N PRO A 375 23.42 15.33 -2.15
CA PRO A 375 24.43 14.39 -2.62
C PRO A 375 25.83 14.99 -2.50
N LEU A 376 26.82 14.13 -2.28
CA LEU A 376 28.22 14.48 -2.17
C LEU A 376 29.04 13.59 -3.09
N ASN A 377 29.67 14.21 -4.09
CA ASN A 377 30.55 13.55 -5.05
C ASN A 377 31.99 14.07 -4.88
N ILE A 378 32.90 13.18 -4.50
CA ILE A 378 34.31 13.47 -4.27
C ILE A 378 35.14 12.69 -5.28
N ALA A 379 35.75 13.44 -6.20
CA ALA A 379 36.60 12.89 -7.25
C ALA A 379 37.90 12.26 -6.70
N ASP A 380 38.49 12.88 -5.68
CA ASP A 380 39.70 12.43 -5.01
C ASP A 380 39.64 12.76 -3.51
N VAL A 381 39.39 11.73 -2.70
CA VAL A 381 39.24 11.86 -1.24
C VAL A 381 40.52 12.37 -0.59
N THR A 382 41.70 12.12 -1.16
CA THR A 382 42.97 12.61 -0.61
C THR A 382 43.15 14.12 -0.72
N LYS A 383 42.38 14.77 -1.61
CA LYS A 383 42.39 16.21 -1.85
C LYS A 383 41.21 16.94 -1.21
N ASP A 384 40.33 16.22 -0.54
CA ASP A 384 39.13 16.80 0.05
C ASP A 384 39.47 17.66 1.28
N GLN A 385 38.93 18.87 1.32
CA GLN A 385 39.14 19.84 2.39
C GLN A 385 38.03 19.84 3.44
N HIS A 386 36.90 19.17 3.19
CA HIS A 386 35.78 19.14 4.15
C HIS A 386 36.19 18.45 5.46
N PHE A 387 37.13 17.49 5.40
CA PHE A 387 37.58 16.73 6.57
C PHE A 387 39.11 16.47 6.56
N PRO A 388 39.93 17.47 6.90
CA PRO A 388 41.40 17.43 6.75
C PRO A 388 42.12 16.35 7.56
N TRP A 389 41.52 15.91 8.68
CA TRP A 389 42.10 14.96 9.64
C TRP A 389 42.01 13.49 9.17
N ILE A 390 41.25 13.22 8.10
CA ILE A 390 40.95 11.88 7.58
C ILE A 390 42.16 11.24 6.87
N VAL A 391 43.04 12.06 6.28
CA VAL A 391 44.20 11.61 5.49
C VAL A 391 45.17 10.73 6.30
N ASN A 392 45.17 10.86 7.63
CA ASN A 392 46.08 10.11 8.51
C ASN A 392 45.52 8.77 9.04
N HIS A 393 44.21 8.50 8.91
CA HIS A 393 43.56 7.34 9.54
C HIS A 393 42.71 6.47 8.61
N VAL A 394 42.31 6.97 7.44
CA VAL A 394 41.66 6.11 6.43
C VAL A 394 42.76 5.41 5.63
N SER A 395 42.67 4.08 5.56
CA SER A 395 43.54 3.26 4.73
C SER A 395 43.64 3.86 3.33
N ASN A 396 44.78 3.68 2.65
CA ASN A 396 45.05 4.07 1.25
C ASN A 396 44.07 3.47 0.20
N GLN A 397 42.90 3.01 0.63
CA GLN A 397 41.94 2.23 -0.15
C GLN A 397 40.84 3.10 -0.77
N ILE A 398 40.37 4.19 -0.15
CA ILE A 398 39.29 5.02 -0.72
C ILE A 398 39.89 6.19 -1.52
N LYS A 399 39.63 6.22 -2.84
CA LYS A 399 40.10 7.25 -3.77
C LYS A 399 38.97 8.12 -4.29
N SER A 400 37.84 7.54 -4.70
CA SER A 400 36.66 8.30 -5.13
C SER A 400 35.43 7.89 -4.33
N LEU A 401 34.50 8.81 -4.10
CA LEU A 401 33.33 8.60 -3.23
C LEU A 401 32.11 9.32 -3.80
N LEU A 402 30.97 8.64 -3.82
CA LEU A 402 29.67 9.21 -4.15
C LEU A 402 28.68 8.82 -3.06
N CYS A 403 28.03 9.80 -2.45
CA CYS A 403 27.14 9.58 -1.32
C CYS A 403 25.85 10.36 -1.49
N THR A 404 24.70 9.72 -1.27
CA THR A 404 23.38 10.34 -1.46
C THR A 404 22.43 10.03 -0.30
N PRO A 405 21.54 10.95 0.09
CA PRO A 405 20.57 10.69 1.13
C PRO A 405 19.43 9.81 0.60
N ILE A 406 18.99 8.85 1.42
CA ILE A 406 17.79 8.06 1.21
C ILE A 406 16.66 8.72 2.02
N ARG A 407 15.63 9.20 1.31
CA ARG A 407 14.55 10.00 1.90
C ARG A 407 13.24 9.25 1.96
N ASN A 408 12.43 9.58 2.96
CA ASN A 408 11.04 9.16 3.04
C ASN A 408 10.18 10.04 2.12
N GLY A 409 9.54 9.42 1.12
CA GLY A 409 8.72 10.13 0.13
C GLY A 409 7.55 10.94 0.69
N LYS A 410 7.09 10.67 1.93
CA LYS A 410 5.95 11.39 2.56
C LYS A 410 6.35 12.54 3.47
N LYS A 411 7.58 12.56 4.02
CA LYS A 411 7.98 13.51 5.08
C LYS A 411 9.26 14.30 4.76
N ASP A 412 9.86 14.07 3.61
CA ASP A 412 11.19 14.59 3.24
C ASP A 412 12.27 14.33 4.30
N LYS A 413 12.07 13.35 5.19
CA LYS A 413 13.01 12.98 6.25
C LYS A 413 14.05 12.02 5.68
N VAL A 414 15.33 12.24 5.98
CA VAL A 414 16.39 11.28 5.66
C VAL A 414 16.24 10.06 6.57
N ILE A 415 15.96 8.90 5.97
CA ILE A 415 15.82 7.60 6.66
C ILE A 415 17.06 6.73 6.49
N GLY A 416 17.96 7.11 5.59
CA GLY A 416 19.25 6.47 5.44
C GLY A 416 20.17 7.23 4.51
N VAL A 417 21.36 6.70 4.28
CA VAL A 417 22.35 7.28 3.37
C VAL A 417 23.02 6.14 2.60
N CYS A 418 23.12 6.28 1.28
CA CYS A 418 23.84 5.33 0.43
C CYS A 418 25.20 5.92 0.06
N GLN A 419 26.27 5.16 0.25
CA GLN A 419 27.63 5.56 -0.06
C GLN A 419 28.29 4.52 -0.97
N LEU A 420 28.73 4.95 -2.14
CA LEU A 420 29.55 4.18 -3.06
C LEU A 420 30.99 4.66 -2.99
N VAL A 421 31.92 3.72 -3.02
CA VAL A 421 33.36 4.01 -3.01
C VAL A 421 34.04 3.36 -4.21
N ASN A 422 35.02 4.09 -4.74
CA ASN A 422 35.87 3.74 -5.87
C ASN A 422 35.11 3.29 -7.10
N LYS A 423 34.81 4.23 -8.00
CA LYS A 423 34.35 3.85 -9.34
C LYS A 423 35.47 3.14 -10.10
N ILE A 424 35.22 1.91 -10.52
CA ILE A 424 36.15 1.07 -11.27
C ILE A 424 35.91 1.30 -12.77
N ASP A 425 36.99 1.46 -13.51
CA ASP A 425 36.94 1.46 -14.96
C ASP A 425 37.03 0.03 -15.52
N GLU A 426 36.09 -0.37 -16.39
CA GLU A 426 36.02 -1.76 -16.88
C GLU A 426 37.23 -2.17 -17.73
N GLU A 427 37.73 -1.26 -18.56
CA GLU A 427 38.83 -1.54 -19.48
C GLU A 427 40.19 -1.57 -18.76
N SER A 428 40.43 -0.59 -17.88
CA SER A 428 41.73 -0.43 -17.22
C SER A 428 41.80 -1.04 -15.82
N GLY A 429 40.66 -1.34 -15.19
CA GLY A 429 40.57 -1.74 -13.77
C GLY A 429 40.99 -0.64 -12.80
N SER A 430 41.25 0.58 -13.29
CA SER A 430 41.71 1.70 -12.48
C SER A 430 40.54 2.43 -11.81
N VAL A 431 40.84 3.17 -10.74
CA VAL A 431 39.80 3.97 -10.05
C VAL A 431 39.66 5.32 -10.72
N LYS A 432 38.42 5.69 -11.06
CA LYS A 432 38.05 6.99 -11.63
C LYS A 432 37.08 7.76 -10.73
N ALA A 433 36.87 9.04 -11.03
CA ALA A 433 35.85 9.85 -10.37
C ALA A 433 34.45 9.46 -10.85
N PHE A 434 33.45 9.60 -9.98
CA PHE A 434 32.05 9.55 -10.38
C PHE A 434 31.70 10.83 -11.16
N ASN A 435 30.99 10.68 -12.27
CA ASN A 435 30.57 11.79 -13.12
C ASN A 435 29.16 12.29 -12.70
N ARG A 436 28.68 13.36 -13.34
CA ARG A 436 27.37 13.95 -13.04
C ARG A 436 26.20 13.01 -13.31
N ASN A 437 26.35 12.10 -14.29
CA ASN A 437 25.30 11.12 -14.60
C ASN A 437 25.21 10.07 -13.48
N ASP A 438 26.34 9.69 -12.88
CA ASP A 438 26.38 8.76 -11.76
C ASP A 438 25.64 9.32 -10.54
N GLU A 439 25.83 10.61 -10.26
CA GLU A 439 25.17 11.33 -9.19
C GLU A 439 23.65 11.38 -9.39
N GLN A 440 23.20 11.84 -10.57
CA GLN A 440 21.77 11.88 -10.91
C GLN A 440 21.10 10.51 -10.86
N PHE A 441 21.81 9.47 -11.31
CA PHE A 441 21.30 8.11 -11.25
C PHE A 441 21.16 7.63 -9.80
N LEU A 442 22.19 7.81 -8.98
CA LEU A 442 22.16 7.37 -7.59
C LEU A 442 21.09 8.11 -6.78
N GLU A 443 20.89 9.41 -7.03
CA GLU A 443 19.79 10.18 -6.46
C GLU A 443 18.42 9.61 -6.84
N ALA A 444 18.20 9.32 -8.12
CA ALA A 444 16.94 8.72 -8.58
C ALA A 444 16.72 7.33 -7.96
N PHE A 445 17.77 6.51 -7.90
CA PHE A 445 17.73 5.19 -7.29
C PHE A 445 17.45 5.24 -5.77
N ALA A 446 17.98 6.25 -5.06
CA ALA A 446 17.75 6.43 -3.63
C ALA A 446 16.28 6.68 -3.26
N ILE A 447 15.48 7.21 -4.20
CA ILE A 447 14.03 7.35 -4.01
C ILE A 447 13.37 5.97 -3.85
N PHE A 448 13.71 5.02 -4.73
CA PHE A 448 13.19 3.65 -4.67
C PHE A 448 13.70 2.90 -3.43
N CYS A 449 14.97 3.08 -3.07
CA CYS A 449 15.52 2.55 -1.82
C CYS A 449 14.74 3.05 -0.61
N GLY A 450 14.37 4.34 -0.59
CA GLY A 450 13.62 4.93 0.51
C GLY A 450 12.21 4.33 0.67
N LEU A 451 11.51 4.13 -0.45
CA LEU A 451 10.22 3.45 -0.48
C LEU A 451 10.33 1.99 -0.02
N GLY A 452 11.32 1.25 -0.52
CA GLY A 452 11.58 -0.14 -0.14
C GLY A 452 11.84 -0.27 1.36
N ILE A 453 12.79 0.51 1.90
CA ILE A 453 13.19 0.46 3.31
C ILE A 453 12.01 0.78 4.22
N GLN A 454 11.24 1.83 3.88
CA GLN A 454 10.09 2.23 4.67
C GLN A 454 9.00 1.14 4.69
N ASN A 455 8.69 0.56 3.53
CA ASN A 455 7.67 -0.49 3.46
C ASN A 455 8.09 -1.71 4.28
N THR A 456 9.33 -2.18 4.13
CA THR A 456 9.84 -3.32 4.90
C THR A 456 9.85 -3.05 6.40
N GLN A 457 10.27 -1.87 6.86
CA GLN A 457 10.22 -1.51 8.29
C GLN A 457 8.79 -1.45 8.84
N MET A 458 7.83 -0.97 8.03
CA MET A 458 6.42 -0.95 8.38
C MET A 458 5.90 -2.38 8.56
N TYR A 459 6.18 -3.27 7.61
CA TYR A 459 5.78 -4.68 7.67
C TYR A 459 6.37 -5.38 8.89
N GLU A 460 7.67 -5.22 9.17
CA GLU A 460 8.31 -5.80 10.35
C GLU A 460 7.68 -5.31 11.67
N THR A 461 7.28 -4.04 11.72
CA THR A 461 6.62 -3.46 12.91
C THR A 461 5.24 -4.07 13.13
N VAL A 462 4.47 -4.27 12.05
CA VAL A 462 3.15 -4.91 12.09
C VAL A 462 3.27 -6.38 12.51
N GLU A 463 4.16 -7.15 11.89
CA GLU A 463 4.45 -8.55 12.25
C GLU A 463 4.81 -8.69 13.74
N ARG A 464 5.71 -7.83 14.24
CA ARG A 464 6.09 -7.84 15.66
C ARG A 464 4.92 -7.50 16.58
N ALA A 465 4.06 -6.56 16.19
CA ALA A 465 2.86 -6.21 16.95
C ALA A 465 1.86 -7.37 16.98
N MET A 466 1.69 -8.07 15.85
CA MET A 466 0.84 -9.26 15.75
C MET A 466 1.35 -10.39 16.64
N ALA A 467 2.65 -10.71 16.59
CA ALA A 467 3.23 -11.73 17.46
C ALA A 467 3.07 -11.40 18.95
N LYS A 468 3.28 -10.14 19.35
CA LYS A 468 3.02 -9.69 20.74
C LYS A 468 1.55 -9.85 21.13
N GLN A 469 0.64 -9.54 20.22
CA GLN A 469 -0.80 -9.68 20.45
C GLN A 469 -1.20 -11.15 20.60
N GLU A 470 -0.65 -12.04 19.78
CA GLU A 470 -0.90 -13.49 19.85
C GLU A 470 -0.47 -14.07 21.21
N VAL A 471 0.75 -13.75 21.65
CA VAL A 471 1.25 -14.13 22.99
C VAL A 471 0.35 -13.56 24.10
N THR A 472 -0.12 -12.32 23.96
CA THR A 472 -1.02 -11.71 24.95
C THR A 472 -2.36 -12.46 25.03
N LEU A 473 -2.93 -12.84 23.87
CA LEU A 473 -4.16 -13.62 23.82
C LEU A 473 -3.97 -15.02 24.40
N GLU A 474 -2.82 -15.66 24.19
CA GLU A 474 -2.48 -16.94 24.80
C GLU A 474 -2.49 -16.85 26.34
N VAL A 475 -1.82 -15.84 26.90
CA VAL A 475 -1.81 -15.60 28.36
C VAL A 475 -3.22 -15.34 28.90
N LEU A 476 -4.01 -14.53 28.21
CA LEU A 476 -5.41 -14.27 28.58
C LEU A 476 -6.25 -15.56 28.55
N SER A 477 -6.08 -16.39 27.52
CA SER A 477 -6.79 -17.66 27.38
C SER A 477 -6.45 -18.66 28.50
N TYR A 478 -5.20 -18.68 28.95
CA TYR A 478 -4.75 -19.51 30.07
C TYR A 478 -5.43 -19.09 31.37
N HIS A 479 -5.47 -17.79 31.66
CA HIS A 479 -6.13 -17.28 32.86
C HIS A 479 -7.66 -17.38 32.80
N ALA A 480 -8.26 -17.28 31.60
CA ALA A 480 -9.69 -17.47 31.39
C ALA A 480 -10.11 -18.94 31.53
N SER A 481 -9.27 -19.90 31.12
CA SER A 481 -9.61 -21.32 31.19
C SER A 481 -9.68 -21.83 32.63
N ALA A 482 -10.62 -22.74 32.91
CA ALA A 482 -10.69 -23.43 34.19
C ALA A 482 -9.44 -24.29 34.44
N ALA A 483 -9.07 -24.48 35.71
CA ALA A 483 -7.93 -25.34 36.05
C ALA A 483 -8.22 -26.79 35.64
N GLU A 484 -7.22 -27.49 35.09
CA GLU A 484 -7.38 -28.87 34.63
C GLU A 484 -7.84 -29.82 35.75
N GLU A 485 -7.42 -29.56 36.99
CA GLU A 485 -7.81 -30.36 38.15
C GLU A 485 -9.30 -30.25 38.46
N GLU A 486 -9.87 -29.04 38.46
CA GLU A 486 -11.31 -28.80 38.65
C GLU A 486 -12.14 -29.48 37.54
N SER A 487 -11.63 -29.44 36.31
CA SER A 487 -12.26 -30.12 35.17
C SER A 487 -12.25 -31.63 35.32
N ARG A 488 -11.13 -32.20 35.79
CA ARG A 488 -11.01 -33.64 36.04
C ARG A 488 -11.96 -34.09 37.15
N GLU A 489 -12.09 -33.32 38.23
CA GLU A 489 -13.03 -33.62 39.32
C GLU A 489 -14.50 -33.60 38.84
N LEU A 490 -14.87 -32.61 38.02
CA LEU A 490 -16.19 -32.55 37.43
C LEU A 490 -16.44 -33.74 36.49
N GLN A 491 -15.46 -34.12 35.67
CA GLN A 491 -15.56 -35.29 34.79
C GLN A 491 -15.80 -36.59 35.55
N VAL A 492 -15.07 -36.81 36.66
CA VAL A 492 -15.29 -37.99 37.54
C VAL A 492 -16.71 -37.98 38.09
N THR A 493 -17.18 -36.81 38.55
CA THR A 493 -18.53 -36.65 39.11
C THR A 493 -19.63 -36.90 38.07
N VAL A 494 -19.42 -36.44 36.83
CA VAL A 494 -20.32 -36.65 35.69
C VAL A 494 -20.43 -38.13 35.34
N ILE A 495 -19.32 -38.86 35.32
CA ILE A 495 -19.34 -40.31 35.05
C ILE A 495 -20.07 -41.08 36.17
N ALA A 496 -19.94 -40.63 37.42
CA ALA A 496 -20.56 -41.29 38.56
C ALA A 496 -22.06 -41.00 38.72
N THR A 497 -22.47 -39.73 38.61
CA THR A 497 -23.82 -39.27 38.95
C THR A 497 -24.15 -37.90 38.33
N VAL A 498 -24.60 -37.85 37.06
CA VAL A 498 -25.32 -36.66 36.56
C VAL A 498 -26.79 -36.77 36.98
N PRO A 499 -27.30 -35.91 37.89
CA PRO A 499 -28.70 -35.96 38.31
C PRO A 499 -29.64 -35.80 37.11
N SER A 500 -30.83 -36.42 37.15
CA SER A 500 -31.81 -36.27 36.07
C SER A 500 -32.43 -34.87 36.08
N ALA A 501 -32.91 -34.38 34.93
CA ALA A 501 -33.60 -33.09 34.86
C ALA A 501 -34.81 -33.01 35.79
N GLN A 502 -35.50 -34.13 36.02
CA GLN A 502 -36.61 -34.22 36.96
C GLN A 502 -36.16 -34.06 38.41
N SER A 503 -35.04 -34.67 38.81
CA SER A 503 -34.51 -34.54 40.18
C SER A 503 -34.05 -33.11 40.52
N LEU A 504 -33.65 -32.35 39.51
CA LEU A 504 -33.19 -30.97 39.62
C LEU A 504 -34.30 -29.96 39.27
N HIS A 505 -35.51 -30.41 38.98
CA HIS A 505 -36.64 -29.54 38.59
C HIS A 505 -36.35 -28.61 37.39
N LEU A 506 -35.46 -29.02 36.46
CA LEU A 506 -35.00 -28.15 35.36
C LEU A 506 -36.07 -27.88 34.30
N LEU A 507 -37.14 -28.68 34.28
CA LEU A 507 -38.25 -28.52 33.32
C LEU A 507 -39.33 -27.55 33.84
N ASP A 508 -39.26 -27.17 35.11
CA ASP A 508 -40.28 -26.34 35.76
C ASP A 508 -39.98 -24.86 35.52
N PHE A 509 -40.95 -24.09 35.01
CA PHE A 509 -40.78 -22.64 34.86
C PHE A 509 -40.60 -21.91 36.21
N SER A 510 -41.13 -22.49 37.28
CA SER A 510 -40.98 -22.01 38.66
C SER A 510 -39.63 -22.35 39.31
N PHE A 511 -38.69 -22.96 38.57
CA PHE A 511 -37.35 -23.31 39.06
C PHE A 511 -36.63 -22.14 39.74
N SER A 512 -35.88 -22.46 40.80
CA SER A 512 -35.05 -21.55 41.58
C SER A 512 -33.72 -22.23 41.91
N ASP A 513 -32.61 -21.52 41.72
CA ASP A 513 -31.25 -22.05 41.96
C ASP A 513 -30.70 -21.72 43.36
N PHE A 514 -31.43 -20.96 44.19
CA PHE A 514 -30.94 -20.51 45.50
C PHE A 514 -30.51 -21.64 46.46
N ASP A 515 -31.08 -22.82 46.31
CA ASP A 515 -30.75 -24.00 47.12
C ASP A 515 -29.67 -24.89 46.46
N LEU A 516 -29.17 -24.50 45.29
CA LEU A 516 -28.16 -25.24 44.53
C LEU A 516 -26.76 -24.65 44.74
N SER A 517 -25.79 -25.52 45.00
CA SER A 517 -24.36 -25.20 44.94
C SER A 517 -23.89 -24.93 43.50
N ASP A 518 -22.75 -24.24 43.36
CA ASP A 518 -22.12 -24.00 42.05
C ASP A 518 -21.88 -25.32 41.31
N THR A 519 -21.41 -26.35 41.99
CA THR A 519 -21.21 -27.69 41.40
C THR A 519 -22.52 -28.26 40.85
N GLN A 520 -23.62 -28.16 41.60
CA GLN A 520 -24.93 -28.62 41.11
C GLN A 520 -25.41 -27.82 39.89
N THR A 521 -25.17 -26.51 39.82
CA THR A 521 -25.51 -25.71 38.62
C THR A 521 -24.67 -26.11 37.39
N THR A 522 -23.39 -26.47 37.57
CA THR A 522 -22.56 -26.99 36.47
C THR A 522 -23.02 -28.36 35.98
N LEU A 523 -23.39 -29.27 36.90
CA LEU A 523 -23.96 -30.57 36.56
C LEU A 523 -25.33 -30.44 35.87
N ALA A 524 -26.16 -29.51 36.34
CA ALA A 524 -27.43 -29.18 35.71
C ALA A 524 -27.23 -28.67 34.27
N THR A 525 -26.21 -27.86 34.03
CA THR A 525 -25.87 -27.38 32.68
C THR A 525 -25.49 -28.54 31.77
N ILE A 526 -24.65 -29.47 32.23
CA ILE A 526 -24.31 -30.69 31.47
C ILE A 526 -25.58 -31.49 31.17
N ARG A 527 -26.46 -31.65 32.16
CA ARG A 527 -27.75 -32.34 31.98
C ARG A 527 -28.61 -31.68 30.89
N MET A 528 -28.67 -30.36 30.82
CA MET A 528 -29.43 -29.65 29.75
C MET A 528 -28.89 -30.00 28.35
N PHE A 529 -27.57 -30.02 28.17
CA PHE A 529 -26.94 -30.38 26.88
C PHE A 529 -27.20 -31.85 26.50
N VAL A 530 -27.15 -32.75 27.49
CA VAL A 530 -27.43 -34.18 27.29
C VAL A 530 -28.90 -34.39 26.90
N ASP A 531 -29.84 -33.82 27.65
CA ASP A 531 -31.27 -34.04 27.42
C ASP A 531 -31.79 -33.33 26.15
N LEU A 532 -31.09 -32.31 25.65
CA LEU A 532 -31.32 -31.71 24.32
C LEU A 532 -30.67 -32.51 23.18
N ASN A 533 -29.99 -33.62 23.46
CA ASN A 533 -29.23 -34.45 22.51
C ASN A 533 -28.05 -33.72 21.82
N LEU A 534 -27.60 -32.58 22.33
CA LEU A 534 -26.53 -31.79 21.70
C LEU A 534 -25.18 -32.50 21.74
N VAL A 535 -24.89 -33.20 22.84
CA VAL A 535 -23.65 -33.96 22.99
C VAL A 535 -23.53 -35.06 21.93
N GLN A 536 -24.63 -35.78 21.67
CA GLN A 536 -24.67 -36.86 20.70
C GLN A 536 -24.70 -36.33 19.27
N ASN A 537 -25.58 -35.36 18.97
CA ASN A 537 -25.79 -34.85 17.61
C ASN A 537 -24.54 -34.17 17.06
N PHE A 538 -23.78 -33.49 17.92
CA PHE A 538 -22.55 -32.78 17.55
C PHE A 538 -21.27 -33.49 17.99
N GLN A 539 -21.34 -34.76 18.45
CA GLN A 539 -20.18 -35.55 18.88
C GLN A 539 -19.25 -34.80 19.85
N MET A 540 -19.83 -34.08 20.81
CA MET A 540 -19.07 -33.25 21.74
C MET A 540 -18.30 -34.13 22.72
N LYS A 541 -17.00 -33.88 22.85
CA LYS A 541 -16.19 -34.54 23.88
C LYS A 541 -16.65 -34.11 25.27
N HIS A 542 -16.97 -35.07 26.14
CA HIS A 542 -17.36 -34.78 27.53
C HIS A 542 -16.30 -33.96 28.29
N THR A 543 -15.02 -34.24 28.04
CA THR A 543 -13.89 -33.49 28.61
C THR A 543 -13.95 -32.01 28.21
N SER A 544 -14.18 -31.74 26.93
CA SER A 544 -14.29 -30.38 26.42
C SER A 544 -15.52 -29.64 26.90
N LEU A 545 -16.66 -30.33 27.02
CA LEU A 545 -17.88 -29.75 27.57
C LEU A 545 -17.73 -29.35 29.05
N CYS A 546 -17.13 -30.22 29.88
CA CYS A 546 -16.86 -29.91 31.28
C CYS A 546 -15.90 -28.72 31.42
N GLN A 547 -14.81 -28.75 30.66
CA GLN A 547 -13.83 -27.65 30.62
C GLN A 547 -14.49 -26.33 30.22
N TRP A 548 -15.27 -26.34 29.14
CA TRP A 548 -15.96 -25.16 28.62
C TRP A 548 -16.95 -24.58 29.64
N ILE A 549 -17.80 -25.39 30.26
CA ILE A 549 -18.78 -24.92 31.27
C ILE A 549 -18.06 -24.29 32.46
N LEU A 550 -16.99 -24.91 32.95
CA LEU A 550 -16.22 -24.37 34.07
C LEU A 550 -15.50 -23.07 33.70
N SER A 551 -14.94 -22.98 32.49
CA SER A 551 -14.32 -21.75 31.99
C SER A 551 -15.36 -20.64 31.85
N VAL A 552 -16.53 -20.91 31.26
CA VAL A 552 -17.64 -19.94 31.19
C VAL A 552 -18.01 -19.45 32.59
N LYS A 553 -18.26 -20.36 33.54
CA LYS A 553 -18.55 -20.00 34.94
C LYS A 553 -17.46 -19.14 35.57
N LYS A 554 -16.19 -19.49 35.37
CA LYS A 554 -15.03 -18.78 35.93
C LYS A 554 -14.93 -17.34 35.43
N ASN A 555 -15.37 -17.07 34.20
CA ASN A 555 -15.34 -15.74 33.60
C ASN A 555 -16.57 -14.88 33.92
N TYR A 556 -17.50 -15.36 34.75
CA TYR A 556 -18.47 -14.50 35.42
C TYR A 556 -17.90 -13.91 36.71
N ARG A 557 -18.11 -12.61 36.92
CA ARG A 557 -17.56 -11.87 38.04
C ARG A 557 -18.36 -12.12 39.32
N LYS A 558 -17.72 -12.68 40.35
CA LYS A 558 -18.37 -12.99 41.65
C LYS A 558 -18.77 -11.74 42.45
N ASN A 559 -18.15 -10.60 42.19
CA ASN A 559 -18.42 -9.34 42.87
C ASN A 559 -19.57 -8.55 42.25
N VAL A 560 -20.21 -9.07 41.20
CA VAL A 560 -21.39 -8.45 40.57
C VAL A 560 -22.65 -9.08 41.16
N ALA A 561 -23.54 -8.25 41.69
CA ALA A 561 -24.67 -8.69 42.49
C ALA A 561 -25.69 -9.53 41.71
N TYR A 562 -26.05 -9.11 40.49
CA TYR A 562 -27.05 -9.79 39.67
C TYR A 562 -26.46 -10.46 38.43
N HIS A 563 -25.75 -9.72 37.56
CA HIS A 563 -25.19 -10.25 36.30
C HIS A 563 -23.93 -11.12 36.53
N ASN A 564 -24.13 -12.25 37.18
CA ASN A 564 -23.13 -13.26 37.51
C ASN A 564 -23.55 -14.64 36.97
N TRP A 565 -22.77 -15.68 37.28
CA TRP A 565 -23.02 -17.04 36.80
C TRP A 565 -24.45 -17.55 37.07
N ARG A 566 -25.06 -17.16 38.19
CA ARG A 566 -26.42 -17.61 38.56
C ARG A 566 -27.47 -17.07 37.62
N HIS A 567 -27.34 -15.81 37.19
CA HIS A 567 -28.21 -15.22 36.16
C HIS A 567 -28.08 -15.99 34.84
N ALA A 568 -26.85 -16.15 34.33
CA ALA A 568 -26.60 -16.88 33.09
C ALA A 568 -27.12 -18.33 33.11
N PHE A 569 -26.92 -19.04 34.23
CA PHE A 569 -27.45 -20.38 34.44
C PHE A 569 -28.99 -20.41 34.43
N ASN A 570 -29.67 -19.48 35.11
CA ASN A 570 -31.12 -19.39 35.10
C ASN A 570 -31.68 -19.03 33.71
N THR A 571 -31.00 -18.16 32.97
CA THR A 571 -31.33 -17.82 31.57
C THR A 571 -31.25 -19.07 30.69
N ALA A 572 -30.19 -19.87 30.83
CA ALA A 572 -30.03 -21.14 30.11
C ALA A 572 -31.08 -22.19 30.56
N GLN A 573 -31.40 -22.27 31.86
CA GLN A 573 -32.45 -23.14 32.38
C GLN A 573 -33.82 -22.77 31.81
N CYS A 574 -34.15 -21.47 31.75
CA CYS A 574 -35.40 -21.01 31.15
C CYS A 574 -35.47 -21.38 29.66
N MET A 575 -34.36 -21.24 28.92
CA MET A 575 -34.29 -21.67 27.52
C MET A 575 -34.52 -23.17 27.39
N PHE A 576 -33.87 -23.98 28.24
CA PHE A 576 -34.09 -25.42 28.28
C PHE A 576 -35.56 -25.78 28.56
N ALA A 577 -36.21 -25.14 29.53
CA ALA A 577 -37.62 -25.34 29.85
C ALA A 577 -38.55 -24.91 28.70
N LEU A 578 -38.26 -23.79 28.01
CA LEU A 578 -39.00 -23.35 26.82
C LEU A 578 -38.89 -24.36 25.68
N LEU A 579 -37.69 -24.90 25.44
CA LEU A 579 -37.45 -25.89 24.40
C LEU A 579 -38.17 -27.21 24.69
N LYS A 580 -38.10 -27.70 25.93
CA LYS A 580 -38.68 -28.97 26.37
C LYS A 580 -40.15 -28.83 26.77
N SER A 581 -40.42 -28.23 27.93
CA SER A 581 -41.77 -28.08 28.50
C SER A 581 -42.64 -27.16 27.63
N GLY A 582 -42.08 -26.07 27.11
CA GLY A 582 -42.75 -25.17 26.16
C GLY A 582 -42.90 -25.73 24.75
N ARG A 583 -42.32 -26.91 24.48
CA ARG A 583 -42.33 -27.62 23.18
C ARG A 583 -41.80 -26.81 22.00
N LEU A 584 -40.97 -25.81 22.25
CA LEU A 584 -40.44 -24.95 21.20
C LEU A 584 -39.27 -25.58 20.42
N GLN A 585 -38.67 -26.66 20.93
CA GLN A 585 -37.62 -27.40 20.22
C GLN A 585 -38.08 -27.86 18.82
N ASN A 586 -39.37 -28.16 18.62
CA ASN A 586 -39.92 -28.62 17.35
C ASN A 586 -39.88 -27.57 16.22
N TYR A 587 -39.68 -26.29 16.56
CA TYR A 587 -39.64 -25.18 15.60
C TYR A 587 -38.21 -24.74 15.24
N LEU A 588 -37.19 -25.37 15.83
CA LEU A 588 -35.79 -24.97 15.72
C LEU A 588 -34.95 -26.16 15.24
N SER A 589 -33.90 -25.88 14.46
CA SER A 589 -32.92 -26.90 14.12
C SER A 589 -31.98 -27.18 15.30
N ASP A 590 -31.30 -28.33 15.30
CA ASP A 590 -30.34 -28.66 16.37
C ASP A 590 -29.20 -27.65 16.49
N VAL A 591 -28.78 -27.05 15.37
CA VAL A 591 -27.75 -25.99 15.35
C VAL A 591 -28.28 -24.71 16.00
N GLU A 592 -29.57 -24.41 15.82
CA GLU A 592 -30.22 -23.26 16.47
C GLU A 592 -30.38 -23.47 17.97
N VAL A 593 -30.77 -24.68 18.38
CA VAL A 593 -30.82 -25.06 19.79
C VAL A 593 -29.43 -24.97 20.42
N LEU A 594 -28.39 -25.48 19.74
CA LEU A 594 -27.01 -25.39 20.20
C LEU A 594 -26.58 -23.93 20.39
N ALA A 595 -26.79 -23.09 19.37
CA ALA A 595 -26.41 -21.68 19.41
C ALA A 595 -27.12 -20.92 20.54
N LEU A 596 -28.42 -21.18 20.76
CA LEU A 596 -29.19 -20.55 21.84
C LEU A 596 -28.71 -20.99 23.24
N MET A 597 -28.40 -22.27 23.42
CA MET A 597 -27.87 -22.76 24.71
C MET A 597 -26.48 -22.19 25.01
N ILE A 598 -25.62 -22.06 23.99
CA ILE A 598 -24.32 -21.39 24.15
C ILE A 598 -24.51 -19.91 24.45
N ALA A 599 -25.35 -19.20 23.67
CA ALA A 599 -25.60 -17.78 23.83
C ALA A 599 -26.16 -17.45 25.22
N THR A 600 -27.15 -18.20 25.71
CA THR A 600 -27.73 -17.97 27.05
C THR A 600 -26.71 -18.10 28.19
N LEU A 601 -25.79 -19.06 28.10
CA LEU A 601 -24.71 -19.21 29.07
C LEU A 601 -23.62 -18.13 28.96
N CYS A 602 -23.50 -17.48 27.80
CA CYS A 602 -22.38 -16.57 27.50
C CYS A 602 -22.77 -15.09 27.37
N HIS A 603 -24.06 -14.76 27.39
CA HIS A 603 -24.54 -13.42 27.02
C HIS A 603 -24.07 -12.29 27.92
N ASP A 604 -23.67 -12.59 29.16
CA ASP A 604 -23.19 -11.60 30.16
C ASP A 604 -21.76 -11.92 30.65
N LEU A 605 -20.97 -12.64 29.86
CA LEU A 605 -19.58 -12.98 30.23
C LEU A 605 -18.75 -11.74 30.52
N ASP A 606 -18.02 -11.71 31.63
CA ASP A 606 -17.25 -10.54 32.08
C ASP A 606 -18.10 -9.26 32.31
N HIS A 607 -19.41 -9.38 32.57
CA HIS A 607 -20.23 -8.22 32.96
C HIS A 607 -19.66 -7.53 34.20
N ARG A 608 -19.62 -6.19 34.19
CA ARG A 608 -18.88 -5.36 35.16
C ARG A 608 -19.75 -4.68 36.22
N GLY A 609 -21.04 -4.99 36.22
CA GLY A 609 -22.03 -4.36 37.08
C GLY A 609 -22.35 -2.91 36.68
N VAL A 610 -22.14 -2.57 35.41
CA VAL A 610 -22.44 -1.25 34.85
C VAL A 610 -23.03 -1.40 33.44
N ASN A 611 -23.94 -0.50 33.07
CA ASN A 611 -24.59 -0.53 31.76
C ASN A 611 -23.78 0.18 30.65
N ASN A 612 -24.24 0.03 29.40
CA ASN A 612 -23.63 0.66 28.21
C ASN A 612 -23.53 2.19 28.32
N SER A 613 -24.50 2.86 28.97
CA SER A 613 -24.46 4.32 29.16
C SER A 613 -23.32 4.76 30.08
N TYR A 614 -22.99 3.97 31.11
CA TYR A 614 -21.85 4.26 31.98
C TYR A 614 -20.54 4.17 31.22
N ILE A 615 -20.34 3.05 30.49
CA ILE A 615 -19.14 2.76 29.70
C ILE A 615 -18.84 3.87 28.69
N GLN A 616 -19.87 4.42 28.04
CA GLN A 616 -19.74 5.55 27.12
C GLN A 616 -19.37 6.86 27.83
N ARG A 617 -19.90 7.12 29.04
CA ARG A 617 -19.65 8.35 29.80
C ARG A 617 -18.31 8.34 30.53
N SER A 618 -17.77 7.16 30.83
CA SER A 618 -16.51 7.01 31.58
C SER A 618 -15.27 6.94 30.68
N ASP A 619 -15.39 7.23 29.38
CA ASP A 619 -14.32 7.10 28.36
C ASP A 619 -13.58 5.75 28.42
N HIS A 620 -14.30 4.68 28.74
CA HIS A 620 -13.69 3.36 28.88
C HIS A 620 -13.22 2.85 27.51
N PRO A 621 -12.06 2.16 27.39
CA PRO A 621 -11.53 1.69 26.11
C PRO A 621 -12.51 0.85 25.26
N LEU A 622 -13.43 0.12 25.90
CA LEU A 622 -14.50 -0.61 25.21
C LEU A 622 -15.42 0.30 24.38
N ALA A 623 -15.69 1.54 24.83
CA ALA A 623 -16.51 2.50 24.10
C ALA A 623 -15.85 2.96 22.79
N GLN A 624 -14.51 2.92 22.70
CA GLN A 624 -13.79 3.25 21.48
C GLN A 624 -13.82 2.12 20.45
N LEU A 625 -14.03 0.88 20.89
CA LEU A 625 -14.07 -0.30 20.03
C LEU A 625 -15.44 -0.49 19.35
N TYR A 626 -16.53 -0.14 20.05
CA TYR A 626 -17.90 -0.39 19.58
C TYR A 626 -18.77 0.86 19.77
N CYS A 627 -19.54 1.23 18.73
CA CYS A 627 -20.41 2.41 18.76
C CYS A 627 -21.82 2.15 19.34
N HIS A 628 -22.29 0.90 19.35
CA HIS A 628 -23.57 0.47 19.93
C HIS A 628 -23.43 -0.93 20.53
N SER A 629 -24.28 -1.26 21.52
CA SER A 629 -24.30 -2.56 22.20
C SER A 629 -22.90 -3.00 22.65
N THR A 630 -22.17 -2.08 23.27
CA THR A 630 -20.73 -2.19 23.52
C THR A 630 -20.40 -3.39 24.42
N MET A 631 -21.18 -3.59 25.48
CA MET A 631 -21.03 -4.71 26.39
C MET A 631 -21.41 -6.04 25.71
N GLU A 632 -22.47 -6.07 24.90
CA GLU A 632 -22.93 -7.29 24.24
C GLU A 632 -21.91 -7.79 23.19
N HIS A 633 -21.25 -6.88 22.47
CA HIS A 633 -20.11 -7.25 21.61
C HIS A 633 -18.97 -7.84 22.44
N HIS A 634 -18.63 -7.20 23.57
CA HIS A 634 -17.61 -7.71 24.49
C HIS A 634 -17.95 -9.11 25.03
N HIS A 635 -19.21 -9.37 25.40
CA HIS A 635 -19.68 -10.68 25.85
C HIS A 635 -19.52 -11.76 24.77
N PHE A 636 -19.88 -11.44 23.52
CA PHE A 636 -19.66 -12.35 22.39
C PHE A 636 -18.17 -12.62 22.15
N ASP A 637 -17.32 -11.61 22.28
CA ASP A 637 -15.89 -11.79 22.10
C ASP A 637 -15.25 -12.63 23.21
N GLN A 638 -15.70 -12.48 24.46
CA GLN A 638 -15.32 -13.39 25.56
C GLN A 638 -15.79 -14.84 25.28
N CYS A 639 -17.00 -15.01 24.78
CA CYS A 639 -17.51 -16.32 24.35
C CYS A 639 -16.60 -16.95 23.28
N LEU A 640 -16.23 -16.18 22.26
CA LEU A 640 -15.37 -16.63 21.17
C LEU A 640 -13.95 -16.96 21.65
N MET A 641 -13.39 -16.16 22.56
CA MET A 641 -12.09 -16.45 23.18
C MET A 641 -12.11 -17.81 23.90
N ILE A 642 -13.14 -18.05 24.73
CA ILE A 642 -13.26 -19.32 25.47
C ILE A 642 -13.47 -20.49 24.50
N LEU A 643 -14.33 -20.36 23.48
CA LEU A 643 -14.58 -21.41 22.49
C LEU A 643 -13.34 -21.81 21.69
N ASN A 644 -12.39 -20.90 21.49
CA ASN A 644 -11.13 -21.19 20.78
C ASN A 644 -10.00 -21.64 21.72
N SER A 645 -10.14 -21.48 23.04
CA SER A 645 -9.13 -21.85 24.02
C SER A 645 -8.93 -23.36 24.08
N SER A 646 -7.68 -23.80 24.24
CA SER A 646 -7.32 -25.24 24.31
C SER A 646 -8.20 -25.99 25.31
N GLY A 647 -8.74 -27.13 24.88
CA GLY A 647 -9.60 -27.98 25.71
C GLY A 647 -11.06 -27.53 25.78
N ASN A 648 -11.39 -26.26 25.48
CA ASN A 648 -12.76 -25.72 25.56
C ASN A 648 -13.56 -25.83 24.24
N GLN A 649 -12.94 -26.38 23.18
CA GLN A 649 -13.47 -26.33 21.82
C GLN A 649 -14.63 -27.32 21.59
N ILE A 650 -15.80 -27.06 22.20
CA ILE A 650 -17.00 -27.91 22.10
C ILE A 650 -17.61 -27.97 20.67
N LEU A 651 -17.16 -27.08 19.77
CA LEU A 651 -17.60 -26.99 18.38
C LEU A 651 -16.61 -27.63 17.38
N SER A 652 -15.56 -28.30 17.86
CA SER A 652 -14.45 -28.79 17.02
C SER A 652 -14.83 -29.83 15.96
N SER A 653 -15.97 -30.50 16.13
CA SER A 653 -16.50 -31.54 15.24
C SER A 653 -17.33 -30.98 14.08
N LEU A 654 -17.71 -29.69 14.13
CA LEU A 654 -18.47 -29.04 13.07
C LEU A 654 -17.61 -28.83 11.83
N SER A 655 -18.24 -28.86 10.66
CA SER A 655 -17.60 -28.36 9.43
C SER A 655 -17.35 -26.84 9.53
N LEU A 656 -16.44 -26.32 8.70
CA LEU A 656 -16.11 -24.89 8.71
C LEU A 656 -17.34 -23.99 8.46
N ASP A 657 -18.26 -24.42 7.59
CA ASP A 657 -19.47 -23.66 7.27
C ASP A 657 -20.52 -23.72 8.41
N GLU A 658 -20.69 -24.88 9.05
CA GLU A 658 -21.54 -25.02 10.24
C GLU A 658 -20.97 -24.21 11.41
N TYR A 659 -19.65 -24.23 11.62
CA TYR A 659 -18.99 -23.44 12.65
C TYR A 659 -19.24 -21.94 12.44
N LYS A 660 -19.00 -21.43 11.23
CA LYS A 660 -19.27 -20.02 10.88
C LYS A 660 -20.74 -19.66 11.06
N THR A 661 -21.65 -20.54 10.68
CA THR A 661 -23.10 -20.31 10.80
C THR A 661 -23.52 -20.28 12.28
N THR A 662 -23.02 -21.23 13.08
CA THR A 662 -23.26 -21.32 14.52
C THR A 662 -22.76 -20.07 15.24
N LEU A 663 -21.54 -19.61 14.94
CA LEU A 663 -20.99 -18.39 15.54
C LEU A 663 -21.82 -17.15 15.20
N LYS A 664 -22.25 -16.98 13.94
CA LYS A 664 -23.15 -15.87 13.56
C LYS A 664 -24.47 -15.89 14.31
N MET A 665 -24.97 -17.09 14.63
CA MET A 665 -26.20 -17.24 15.40
C MET A 665 -26.01 -16.93 16.88
N ILE A 666 -24.88 -17.33 17.46
CA ILE A 666 -24.49 -16.96 18.82
C ILE A 666 -24.33 -15.43 18.93
N GLU A 667 -23.60 -14.81 18.00
CA GLU A 667 -23.40 -13.35 17.92
C GLU A 667 -24.75 -12.62 17.92
N ARG A 668 -25.64 -12.98 17.01
CA ARG A 668 -26.97 -12.36 16.92
C ARG A 668 -27.84 -12.60 18.14
N ALA A 669 -27.70 -13.75 18.80
CA ALA A 669 -28.45 -14.09 20.00
C ALA A 669 -27.99 -13.26 21.21
N ILE A 670 -26.67 -13.07 21.37
CA ILE A 670 -26.09 -12.24 22.42
C ILE A 670 -26.39 -10.76 22.16
N LEU A 671 -26.17 -10.25 20.94
CA LEU A 671 -26.49 -8.84 20.63
C LEU A 671 -27.98 -8.51 20.79
N ALA A 672 -28.87 -9.51 20.71
CA ALA A 672 -30.31 -9.32 20.91
C ALA A 672 -30.73 -9.20 22.39
N THR A 673 -29.81 -9.37 23.35
CA THR A 673 -30.10 -9.09 24.78
C THR A 673 -30.08 -7.59 25.09
N ASP A 674 -29.48 -6.76 24.24
CA ASP A 674 -29.57 -5.30 24.36
C ASP A 674 -31.00 -4.81 24.11
N LEU A 675 -31.68 -4.44 25.21
CA LEU A 675 -33.05 -3.94 25.20
C LEU A 675 -33.21 -2.63 24.41
N SER A 676 -32.15 -1.85 24.21
CA SER A 676 -32.21 -0.57 23.45
C SER A 676 -32.49 -0.79 21.96
N HIS A 677 -31.97 -1.88 21.38
CA HIS A 677 -32.22 -2.26 19.99
C HIS A 677 -33.68 -2.69 19.74
N ARG A 678 -34.37 -3.11 20.79
CA ARG A 678 -35.71 -3.69 20.72
C ARG A 678 -36.84 -2.64 20.72
N MET A 679 -36.63 -1.48 21.34
CA MET A 679 -37.63 -0.40 21.33
C MET A 679 -37.89 0.16 19.92
N VAL A 680 -36.99 -0.08 18.97
CA VAL A 680 -37.08 0.39 17.58
C VAL A 680 -37.83 -0.59 16.66
N CYS A 681 -37.85 -1.89 16.97
CA CYS A 681 -38.46 -2.92 16.13
C CYS A 681 -39.74 -3.49 16.76
N LYS A 682 -40.90 -2.91 16.40
CA LYS A 682 -42.22 -3.52 16.66
C LYS A 682 -42.23 -4.96 16.12
N TYR A 683 -42.77 -5.89 16.92
CA TYR A 683 -42.79 -7.36 16.80
C TYR A 683 -43.33 -7.97 15.48
N GLN A 684 -42.89 -7.51 14.30
CA GLN A 684 -43.58 -7.76 13.02
C GLN A 684 -42.75 -8.44 11.91
N CYS A 685 -41.53 -8.94 12.14
CA CYS A 685 -40.77 -9.62 11.07
C CYS A 685 -40.32 -11.03 11.46
N VAL A 686 -40.44 -11.98 10.51
CA VAL A 686 -40.34 -13.47 10.59
C VAL A 686 -38.91 -14.01 10.85
N SER A 687 -37.95 -13.16 11.24
CA SER A 687 -36.69 -13.54 11.91
C SER A 687 -36.70 -13.52 13.48
N PRO A 688 -37.83 -13.44 14.21
CA PRO A 688 -37.86 -12.87 15.55
C PRO A 688 -37.80 -13.92 16.67
N LEU A 689 -38.02 -15.21 16.39
CA LEU A 689 -38.26 -16.19 17.44
C LEU A 689 -37.03 -16.37 18.32
N ARG A 690 -35.82 -16.51 17.74
CA ARG A 690 -34.58 -16.71 18.51
C ARG A 690 -34.25 -15.51 19.40
N SER A 691 -34.26 -14.31 18.83
CA SER A 691 -34.05 -13.07 19.59
C SER A 691 -35.13 -12.84 20.65
N MET A 692 -36.39 -13.18 20.34
CA MET A 692 -37.47 -13.11 21.31
C MET A 692 -37.30 -14.12 22.45
N LEU A 693 -36.91 -15.36 22.15
CA LEU A 693 -36.61 -16.38 23.16
C LEU A 693 -35.43 -15.97 24.03
N MET A 694 -34.36 -15.42 23.44
CA MET A 694 -33.22 -14.90 24.20
C MET A 694 -33.66 -13.84 25.22
N THR A 695 -34.36 -12.79 24.78
CA THR A 695 -34.86 -11.76 25.70
C THR A 695 -35.85 -12.32 26.72
N ALA A 696 -36.73 -13.25 26.32
CA ALA A 696 -37.71 -13.86 27.24
C ALA A 696 -37.05 -14.67 28.35
N CYS A 697 -35.94 -15.35 28.03
CA CYS A 697 -35.11 -16.05 28.99
C CYS A 697 -34.31 -15.10 29.88
N ASP A 698 -33.73 -14.06 29.30
CA ASP A 698 -32.92 -13.06 30.00
C ASP A 698 -33.73 -12.35 31.10
N ILE A 699 -34.97 -11.92 30.78
CA ILE A 699 -35.85 -11.28 31.77
C ILE A 699 -36.74 -12.28 32.53
N SER A 700 -36.50 -13.59 32.43
CA SER A 700 -37.37 -14.64 32.99
C SER A 700 -37.53 -14.61 34.50
N ALA A 701 -36.62 -13.95 35.22
CA ALA A 701 -36.71 -13.73 36.66
C ALA A 701 -38.06 -13.13 37.09
N ILE A 702 -38.68 -12.28 36.26
CA ILE A 702 -39.98 -11.65 36.56
C ILE A 702 -41.15 -12.63 36.58
N THR A 703 -40.96 -13.84 36.06
CA THR A 703 -42.00 -14.89 35.98
C THR A 703 -41.95 -15.87 37.15
N LYS A 704 -40.89 -15.81 37.96
CA LYS A 704 -40.63 -16.75 39.06
C LYS A 704 -41.62 -16.56 40.22
N PRO A 705 -41.80 -17.56 41.11
CA PRO A 705 -42.64 -17.39 42.29
C PRO A 705 -42.24 -16.18 43.12
N TRP A 706 -43.20 -15.51 43.75
CA TRP A 706 -43.00 -14.23 44.44
C TRP A 706 -41.79 -14.17 45.40
N PRO A 707 -41.52 -15.16 46.27
CA PRO A 707 -40.35 -15.11 47.15
C PRO A 707 -39.02 -15.09 46.39
N VAL A 708 -38.97 -15.79 45.24
CA VAL A 708 -37.79 -15.85 44.37
C VAL A 708 -37.65 -14.53 43.62
N GLN A 709 -38.73 -14.05 43.00
CA GLN A 709 -38.73 -12.78 42.27
C GLN A 709 -38.29 -11.64 43.17
N LYS A 710 -38.84 -11.53 44.39
CA LYS A 710 -38.54 -10.42 45.30
C LYS A 710 -37.04 -10.37 45.62
N ARG A 711 -36.44 -11.53 45.91
CA ARG A 711 -35.00 -11.64 46.17
C ARG A 711 -34.17 -11.26 44.95
N ILE A 712 -34.58 -11.67 43.75
CA ILE A 712 -33.89 -11.27 42.51
C ILE A 712 -33.99 -9.75 42.28
N ALA A 713 -35.17 -9.15 42.48
CA ALA A 713 -35.33 -7.71 42.34
C ALA A 713 -34.46 -6.92 43.32
N GLU A 714 -34.23 -7.44 44.53
CA GLU A 714 -33.28 -6.85 45.48
C GLU A 714 -31.83 -6.92 44.99
N LEU A 715 -31.41 -8.00 44.33
CA LEU A 715 -30.08 -8.12 43.71
C LEU A 715 -29.91 -7.11 42.57
N VAL A 716 -30.91 -7.03 41.68
CA VAL A 716 -30.92 -6.07 40.56
C VAL A 716 -30.86 -4.62 41.08
N ALA A 717 -31.66 -4.29 42.09
CA ALA A 717 -31.65 -2.97 42.71
C ALA A 717 -30.30 -2.67 43.37
N THR A 718 -29.70 -3.64 44.06
CA THR A 718 -28.36 -3.49 44.65
C THR A 718 -27.33 -3.14 43.58
N GLU A 719 -27.34 -3.84 42.45
CA GLU A 719 -26.42 -3.56 41.35
C GLU A 719 -26.63 -2.16 40.74
N PHE A 720 -27.89 -1.76 40.52
CA PHE A 720 -28.19 -0.39 40.03
C PHE A 720 -27.75 0.69 41.03
N PHE A 721 -27.89 0.44 42.33
CA PHE A 721 -27.43 1.36 43.37
C PHE A 721 -25.92 1.44 43.46
N GLU A 722 -25.20 0.32 43.27
CA GLU A 722 -23.74 0.33 43.17
C GLU A 722 -23.25 1.10 41.95
N GLN A 723 -23.94 0.98 40.80
CA GLN A 723 -23.65 1.82 39.63
C GLN A 723 -23.95 3.30 39.93
N GLY A 724 -25.09 3.63 40.53
CA GLY A 724 -25.45 5.01 40.85
C GLY A 724 -24.46 5.69 41.80
N ASP A 725 -23.94 4.94 42.77
CA ASP A 725 -22.85 5.40 43.64
C ASP A 725 -21.57 5.70 42.84
N LYS A 726 -21.21 4.84 41.88
CA LYS A 726 -20.06 5.07 40.99
C LYS A 726 -20.26 6.30 40.11
N GLU A 727 -21.45 6.49 39.53
CA GLU A 727 -21.77 7.68 38.74
C GLU A 727 -21.60 8.97 39.55
N ARG A 728 -22.03 8.94 40.82
CA ARG A 728 -21.86 10.08 41.73
C ARG A 728 -20.40 10.33 42.09
N GLN A 729 -19.62 9.27 42.35
CA GLN A 729 -18.22 9.37 42.81
C GLN A 729 -17.22 9.65 41.68
N GLU A 730 -17.35 8.95 40.55
CA GLU A 730 -16.38 8.98 39.45
C GLU A 730 -16.75 10.03 38.39
N LEU A 731 -18.04 10.23 38.11
CA LEU A 731 -18.51 11.12 37.04
C LEU A 731 -19.10 12.45 37.56
N ASN A 732 -19.30 12.60 38.87
CA ASN A 732 -19.97 13.75 39.50
C ASN A 732 -21.37 14.03 38.91
N ILE A 733 -22.12 12.99 38.57
CA ILE A 733 -23.49 13.09 38.04
C ILE A 733 -24.47 12.58 39.10
N GLU A 734 -25.63 13.24 39.21
CA GLU A 734 -26.71 12.71 40.04
C GLU A 734 -27.41 11.55 39.30
N PRO A 735 -27.40 10.33 39.86
CA PRO A 735 -27.99 9.17 39.20
C PRO A 735 -29.51 9.31 39.08
N ILE A 736 -30.07 8.69 38.05
CA ILE A 736 -31.53 8.62 37.88
C ILE A 736 -32.19 7.89 39.07
N ASP A 737 -33.48 8.13 39.30
CA ASP A 737 -34.24 7.53 40.42
C ASP A 737 -34.08 6.00 40.52
N LEU A 738 -33.95 5.28 39.40
CA LEU A 738 -33.73 3.82 39.38
C LEU A 738 -32.44 3.39 40.09
N MET A 739 -31.39 4.21 39.96
CA MET A 739 -30.04 3.95 40.46
C MET A 739 -29.76 4.72 41.74
N ASN A 740 -30.72 5.50 42.23
CA ASN A 740 -30.57 6.28 43.45
C ASN A 740 -31.08 5.49 44.65
N ARG A 741 -30.16 5.07 45.53
CA ARG A 741 -30.50 4.33 46.75
C ARG A 741 -31.45 5.07 47.70
N ASP A 742 -31.48 6.41 47.64
CA ASP A 742 -32.37 7.25 48.45
C ASP A 742 -33.83 7.22 47.94
N LYS A 743 -34.07 6.65 46.76
CA LYS A 743 -35.39 6.48 46.11
C LYS A 743 -35.87 5.04 46.10
N ARG A 744 -35.41 4.23 47.06
CA ARG A 744 -35.77 2.81 47.17
C ARG A 744 -37.28 2.57 47.26
N ASP A 745 -38.02 3.51 47.85
CA ASP A 745 -39.49 3.52 47.94
C ASP A 745 -40.18 3.49 46.57
N LYS A 746 -39.52 3.96 45.50
CA LYS A 746 -40.08 3.97 44.15
C LYS A 746 -39.92 2.65 43.39
N ILE A 747 -39.08 1.70 43.87
CA ILE A 747 -38.82 0.43 43.19
C ILE A 747 -40.13 -0.30 42.82
N PRO A 748 -41.14 -0.46 43.70
CA PRO A 748 -42.37 -1.15 43.35
C PRO A 748 -43.08 -0.55 42.12
N SER A 749 -43.22 0.77 42.06
CA SER A 749 -43.84 1.44 40.90
C SER A 749 -43.04 1.29 39.61
N MET A 750 -41.71 1.28 39.71
CA MET A 750 -40.82 1.10 38.56
C MET A 750 -40.88 -0.33 38.03
N GLN A 751 -40.98 -1.32 38.92
CA GLN A 751 -41.20 -2.73 38.54
C GLN A 751 -42.54 -2.92 37.82
N VAL A 752 -43.63 -2.31 38.32
CA VAL A 752 -44.93 -2.34 37.61
C VAL A 752 -44.80 -1.75 36.20
N SER A 753 -44.13 -0.60 36.08
CA SER A 753 -43.93 0.08 34.79
C SER A 753 -43.09 -0.76 33.82
N PHE A 754 -42.03 -1.41 34.30
CA PHE A 754 -41.20 -2.32 33.51
C PHE A 754 -41.99 -3.54 33.02
N ILE A 755 -42.79 -4.15 33.91
CA ILE A 755 -43.65 -5.29 33.55
C ILE A 755 -44.64 -4.90 32.44
N ASP A 756 -45.30 -3.75 32.59
CA ASP A 756 -46.28 -3.26 31.62
C ASP A 756 -45.66 -2.91 30.28
N ALA A 757 -44.52 -2.22 30.29
CA ALA A 757 -43.88 -1.74 29.08
C ALA A 757 -43.21 -2.86 28.25
N ILE A 758 -42.66 -3.88 28.91
CA ILE A 758 -41.78 -4.87 28.26
C ILE A 758 -42.28 -6.30 28.44
N CYS A 759 -42.47 -6.74 29.69
CA CYS A 759 -42.66 -8.16 29.99
C CYS A 759 -44.02 -8.70 29.52
N THR A 760 -45.10 -7.95 29.75
CA THR A 760 -46.47 -8.39 29.43
C THR A 760 -46.61 -8.72 27.95
N GLN A 761 -46.25 -7.79 27.06
CA GLN A 761 -46.35 -8.00 25.61
C GLN A 761 -45.48 -9.17 25.13
N LEU A 762 -44.29 -9.35 25.73
CA LEU A 762 -43.38 -10.42 25.39
C LEU A 762 -43.97 -11.80 25.73
N TYR A 763 -44.44 -11.98 26.97
CA TYR A 763 -44.96 -13.27 27.42
C TYR A 763 -46.36 -13.58 26.87
N GLU A 764 -47.18 -12.57 26.56
CA GLU A 764 -48.43 -12.74 25.79
C GLU A 764 -48.14 -13.28 24.39
N THR A 765 -47.15 -12.71 23.71
CA THR A 765 -46.73 -13.19 22.38
C THR A 765 -46.20 -14.62 22.45
N LEU A 766 -45.39 -14.93 23.48
CA LEU A 766 -44.81 -16.27 23.66
C LEU A 766 -45.88 -17.32 23.98
N ALA A 767 -46.84 -17.00 24.85
CA ALA A 767 -47.99 -17.86 25.14
C ALA A 767 -48.90 -18.05 23.92
N GLY A 768 -49.01 -17.04 23.06
CA GLY A 768 -49.71 -17.14 21.78
C GLY A 768 -49.04 -18.08 20.76
N ILE A 769 -47.70 -18.27 20.84
CA ILE A 769 -46.95 -19.20 19.98
C ILE A 769 -47.06 -20.63 20.50
N SER A 770 -47.01 -20.82 21.82
CA SER A 770 -47.18 -22.11 22.45
C SER A 770 -47.94 -21.96 23.77
N GLU A 771 -49.11 -22.57 23.85
CA GLU A 771 -49.95 -22.57 25.06
C GLU A 771 -49.21 -23.13 26.29
N TYR A 772 -48.24 -24.02 26.06
CA TYR A 772 -47.37 -24.57 27.12
C TYR A 772 -46.46 -23.52 27.77
N CYS A 773 -46.32 -22.32 27.18
CA CYS A 773 -45.58 -21.20 27.76
C CYS A 773 -46.47 -20.27 28.61
N SER A 774 -47.78 -20.51 28.70
CA SER A 774 -48.72 -19.72 29.53
C SER A 774 -48.29 -19.57 31.00
N PRO A 775 -47.64 -20.56 31.65
CA PRO A 775 -47.16 -20.38 33.02
C PRO A 775 -46.22 -19.19 33.24
N LEU A 776 -45.45 -18.80 32.21
CA LEU A 776 -44.58 -17.61 32.27
C LEU A 776 -45.40 -16.32 32.30
N LEU A 777 -46.44 -16.23 31.45
CA LEU A 777 -47.36 -15.09 31.44
C LEU A 777 -48.13 -14.99 32.75
N GLU A 778 -48.66 -16.10 33.26
CA GLU A 778 -49.36 -16.15 34.54
C GLU A 778 -48.44 -15.78 35.72
N GLY A 779 -47.19 -16.22 35.71
CA GLY A 779 -46.17 -15.80 36.68
C GLY A 779 -45.92 -14.29 36.64
N CYS A 780 -45.74 -13.73 35.44
CA CYS A 780 -45.56 -12.30 35.21
C CYS A 780 -46.76 -11.49 35.73
N GLN A 781 -47.99 -11.89 35.39
CA GLN A 781 -49.22 -11.21 35.82
C GLN A 781 -49.42 -11.26 37.34
N ARG A 782 -49.11 -12.39 37.99
CA ARG A 782 -49.15 -12.50 39.46
C ARG A 782 -48.14 -11.58 40.12
N ASN A 783 -46.90 -11.53 39.62
CA ASN A 783 -45.89 -10.65 40.19
C ASN A 783 -46.20 -9.18 39.95
N ARG A 784 -46.81 -8.83 38.82
CA ARG A 784 -47.36 -7.48 38.58
C ARG A 784 -48.34 -7.06 39.66
N GLN A 785 -49.26 -7.95 40.04
CA GLN A 785 -50.24 -7.69 41.11
C GLN A 785 -49.56 -7.50 42.48
N ASN A 786 -48.58 -8.35 42.81
CA ASN A 786 -47.81 -8.22 44.05
C ASN A 786 -47.04 -6.89 44.11
N TRP A 787 -46.37 -6.51 43.02
CA TRP A 787 -45.66 -5.22 42.95
C TRP A 787 -46.60 -4.03 43.01
N LYS A 788 -47.78 -4.12 42.38
CA LYS A 788 -48.81 -3.08 42.48
C LYS A 788 -49.30 -2.90 43.91
N HIS A 789 -49.53 -3.99 44.64
CA HIS A 789 -49.91 -3.92 46.06
C HIS A 789 -48.85 -3.21 46.89
N LEU A 790 -47.57 -3.57 46.71
CA LEU A 790 -46.47 -2.90 47.41
C LEU A 790 -46.36 -1.41 47.04
N ALA A 791 -46.59 -1.04 45.78
CA ALA A 791 -46.58 0.35 45.37
C ALA A 791 -47.69 1.16 46.07
N GLU A 792 -48.90 0.61 46.14
CA GLU A 792 -50.04 1.24 46.84
C GLU A 792 -49.82 1.33 48.36
N GLU A 793 -49.10 0.37 48.97
CA GLU A 793 -48.71 0.44 50.38
C GLU A 793 -47.68 1.55 50.64
N CYS A 794 -46.64 1.64 49.83
CA CYS A 794 -45.63 2.70 49.94
C CYS A 794 -46.25 4.10 49.79
N GLU A 795 -47.17 4.28 48.85
CA GLU A 795 -47.90 5.55 48.68
C GLU A 795 -48.74 5.92 49.92
N LYS A 796 -49.41 4.95 50.55
CA LYS A 796 -50.20 5.17 51.77
C LYS A 796 -49.33 5.53 52.97
N GLU A 797 -48.16 4.91 53.12
CA GLU A 797 -47.21 5.22 54.18
C GLU A 797 -46.61 6.63 54.03
N LEU A 798 -46.30 7.05 52.80
CA LEU A 798 -45.85 8.42 52.49
C LEU A 798 -46.92 9.47 52.81
N VAL A 799 -48.19 9.20 52.51
CA VAL A 799 -49.31 10.11 52.80
C VAL A 799 -49.60 10.20 54.30
N ASN A 800 -49.48 9.09 55.04
CA ASN A 800 -49.71 9.07 56.50
C ASN A 800 -48.53 9.61 57.31
N GLY A 801 -47.31 9.62 56.78
CA GLY A 801 -46.11 10.19 57.43
C GLY A 801 -45.94 11.71 57.27
N LEU A 802 -46.80 12.37 56.47
CA LEU A 802 -46.83 13.82 56.25
C LEU A 802 -47.93 14.55 57.06
N VAL A 803 -48.63 13.85 57.96
CA VAL A 803 -49.66 14.37 58.86
C VAL A 803 -49.12 14.61 60.27
#